data_AF-A0A2S5ZAW4-F1
#
_entry.id   AF-A0A2S5ZAW4-F1
#
_cell.length_a   1.000
_cell.length_b   1.000
_cell.length_c   1.000
_cell.angle_alpha   90.00
_cell.angle_beta   90.00
_cell.angle_gamma   90.00
#
_symmetry.space_group_name_H-M   'P 1'
#
loop_
_entity.id
_entity.type
_entity.pdbx_description
1 polymer ?
#
loop_
_entity_poly.entity_id
_entity_poly.type
_entity_poly.pdbx_seq_one_letter_code
_entity_poly.pdbx_strand_id
1 'polypeptide(L)'
;MFSKVLIANRGEIAVRTIRTLKAMGVGSVAVYSHQDRHSLHVTLADESVALTGNGASETYLDKAQILSAAKHTGAEAIIPGYGFLSENADFAEACEADGIAFIGPTPDQMREFGLKHRARELAEAAGVPLAPGSGLLESPDEALQTADRLGYPVMLKSTAGGGGIGLTRCNSESELRDAFETVRRQGQSFFNDSGVFLERFIARARHVEVQMFGDGAGNVVALGERDCSLQRRNQKVVEETPAPNLPAATRQKMLDAAVSLGQSVNYRSAGTVEYIYDADRDEFYFLEVNTRLQVEHPVTESVTGLDLIEWMLKIAAGESPDLAGFEPELNGASMEVRIYAEDPLKDFQPSPGELTDVHWPEDDVRVDTWVENGSEVSAHYDPMIAKLIVHGKDRHDALTKLKAALAETRLMGIATNLDYLRQVVAQQSFADGIVSTRALESFEFKPSVAEVVKPGTYTTVQDYPGRVGYWNIGVPPSGPMDDYAFRIANRIVGNHSEAAGLEATLIGPSLKFHKDSVVALTGALTEATLDDKPVEFWKPITVKAGQVLTVGKAIKGCRTYLAVRGGFDVPVYLGSRSTFALGQFGGHGGRPLRPGDMLGISQINLPACTTTAPTHDPAPADPDLIPGYPDHWEIGVLYGPHGAPDFFTEKSIEKFFEQDWEVHYNSNRLGIRLNGPKPEFTRADGGEAGLHPSNIHDCEYAIGSINFTGDMPVILTKDGPSLGGFVCPVTIAKAELWKVGQVKPGDTIRFVAIDNDTAVALSERQELAIKSLMAPPMEDLVKPDLAPENGLSATILAHLEETDGRPEVTYRQAGDQYILLEYGPNVMDLGFRLRIHALMEAIADVQPNGLLELSPGVRSLQLRYDARILPQAALMEYLLDLEATLPATDELKVRSRVIHLPMAFEDSATLEAVDKYRQSVRDTAPWLPNNVDFMQRINGLPSREAVRDILFSARYLVLGLGDVYLGAPCAVPLDPRHRMLTSKYNPARTYTAEGTVGIGGVYMCIYGMDSPGGYQLVGRTLPIWNKYLKNPQFAEGAPWLLRFFDQVCYYPVTEAELDEMRDQFRAGQLTVKIEEETFDLKSHQAFLDANADSIAEFRELQQAAYAKEVALWKDSEAEELDKLAKAPPKADVSDLAKFGELVSAEIAGNIWKCLVKPGDTVAEGDPLVIVEAMKMEFEINATQAGEISAMHVEPGKAVTPGEPLLSIKV
;
A
#
# COMPACT_ATOMS: atom_id res chain seq x y z
N MET A 1 10.97 -6.31 -43.93
CA MET A 1 10.84 -5.89 -42.51
C MET A 1 9.40 -5.48 -42.26
N PHE A 2 8.84 -5.81 -41.09
CA PHE A 2 7.47 -5.46 -40.73
C PHE A 2 7.38 -4.00 -40.27
N SER A 3 6.22 -3.37 -40.49
CA SER A 3 5.88 -2.05 -39.98
C SER A 3 5.23 -2.11 -38.60
N LYS A 4 4.46 -3.18 -38.33
CA LYS A 4 3.73 -3.38 -37.06
C LYS A 4 3.64 -4.86 -36.69
N VAL A 5 3.92 -5.17 -35.42
CA VAL A 5 3.94 -6.54 -34.88
C VAL A 5 3.08 -6.62 -33.62
N LEU A 6 2.21 -7.62 -33.56
CA LEU A 6 1.42 -7.94 -32.37
C LEU A 6 2.14 -8.96 -31.50
N ILE A 7 2.11 -8.73 -30.18
CA ILE A 7 2.72 -9.60 -29.19
C ILE A 7 1.61 -10.45 -28.56
N ALA A 8 1.58 -11.74 -28.87
CA ALA A 8 0.60 -12.67 -28.31
C ALA A 8 1.04 -13.21 -26.95
N ASN A 9 1.39 -12.30 -26.03
CA ASN A 9 1.91 -12.62 -24.70
C ASN A 9 1.71 -11.44 -23.72
N ARG A 10 2.17 -11.61 -22.48
CA ARG A 10 2.12 -10.63 -21.37
C ARG A 10 3.45 -10.56 -20.63
N GLY A 11 3.49 -9.84 -19.52
CA GLY A 11 4.58 -9.92 -18.55
C GLY A 11 5.94 -9.48 -19.11
N GLU A 12 7.02 -10.10 -18.66
CA GLU A 12 8.39 -9.66 -18.97
C GLU A 12 8.75 -9.84 -20.46
N ILE A 13 8.29 -10.91 -21.11
CA ILE A 13 8.61 -11.19 -22.51
C ILE A 13 7.95 -10.21 -23.45
N ALA A 14 6.74 -9.74 -23.10
CA ALA A 14 6.10 -8.68 -23.85
C ALA A 14 6.89 -7.36 -23.72
N VAL A 15 7.30 -6.99 -22.49
CA VAL A 15 8.14 -5.80 -22.26
C VAL A 15 9.47 -5.90 -23.01
N ARG A 16 10.16 -7.06 -22.94
CA ARG A 16 11.38 -7.30 -23.71
C ARG A 16 11.08 -7.05 -25.19
N THR A 17 10.08 -7.73 -25.74
CA THR A 17 9.78 -7.67 -27.18
C THR A 17 9.52 -6.24 -27.64
N ILE A 18 8.77 -5.46 -26.87
CA ILE A 18 8.52 -4.03 -27.14
C ILE A 18 9.83 -3.24 -27.21
N ARG A 19 10.80 -3.50 -26.31
CA ARG A 19 12.11 -2.84 -26.35
C ARG A 19 12.85 -3.10 -27.67
N THR A 20 12.88 -4.36 -28.13
CA THR A 20 13.49 -4.73 -29.42
C THR A 20 12.75 -4.08 -30.59
N LEU A 21 11.41 -4.17 -30.63
CA LEU A 21 10.60 -3.56 -31.70
C LEU A 21 10.83 -2.05 -31.79
N LYS A 22 10.85 -1.36 -30.64
CA LYS A 22 11.13 0.08 -30.56
C LYS A 22 12.53 0.42 -31.07
N ALA A 23 13.56 -0.37 -30.72
CA ALA A 23 14.92 -0.18 -31.22
C ALA A 23 15.02 -0.38 -32.74
N MET A 24 14.21 -1.29 -33.30
CA MET A 24 14.10 -1.54 -34.74
C MET A 24 13.21 -0.53 -35.49
N GLY A 25 12.51 0.36 -34.78
CA GLY A 25 11.54 1.29 -35.38
C GLY A 25 10.27 0.60 -35.90
N VAL A 26 9.89 -0.54 -35.33
CA VAL A 26 8.70 -1.33 -35.67
C VAL A 26 7.60 -1.04 -34.65
N GLY A 27 6.38 -0.74 -35.09
CA GLY A 27 5.25 -0.50 -34.22
C GLY A 27 4.84 -1.75 -33.43
N SER A 28 4.50 -1.57 -32.15
CA SER A 28 4.17 -2.65 -31.22
C SER A 28 2.68 -2.64 -30.83
N VAL A 29 2.05 -3.82 -30.85
CA VAL A 29 0.67 -4.01 -30.38
C VAL A 29 0.66 -4.97 -29.20
N ALA A 30 0.23 -4.48 -28.04
CA ALA A 30 -0.03 -5.31 -26.86
C ALA A 30 -1.47 -5.84 -26.87
N VAL A 31 -1.66 -7.02 -26.29
CA VAL A 31 -2.99 -7.54 -25.93
C VAL A 31 -3.03 -7.76 -24.43
N TYR A 32 -4.16 -7.47 -23.79
CA TYR A 32 -4.24 -7.59 -22.32
C TYR A 32 -5.58 -8.11 -21.83
N SER A 33 -5.53 -8.89 -20.75
CA SER A 33 -6.73 -9.22 -19.98
C SER A 33 -7.13 -8.07 -19.06
N HIS A 34 -8.32 -8.14 -18.47
CA HIS A 34 -8.73 -7.17 -17.44
C HIS A 34 -7.71 -7.07 -16.27
N GLN A 35 -7.08 -8.18 -15.89
CA GLN A 35 -6.09 -8.22 -14.80
C GLN A 35 -4.77 -7.52 -15.17
N ASP A 36 -4.43 -7.49 -16.45
CA ASP A 36 -3.18 -6.93 -16.97
C ASP A 36 -3.31 -5.51 -17.52
N ARG A 37 -4.49 -4.87 -17.41
CA ARG A 37 -4.79 -3.55 -17.97
C ARG A 37 -3.85 -2.42 -17.52
N HIS A 38 -3.18 -2.57 -16.38
CA HIS A 38 -2.19 -1.62 -15.84
C HIS A 38 -0.76 -2.19 -15.84
N SER A 39 -0.53 -3.31 -16.54
CA SER A 39 0.80 -3.93 -16.66
C SER A 39 1.70 -3.09 -17.58
N LEU A 40 3.00 -3.10 -17.30
CA LEU A 40 3.98 -2.29 -18.01
C LEU A 40 3.99 -2.52 -19.53
N HIS A 41 3.73 -3.74 -20.01
CA HIS A 41 3.68 -4.02 -21.44
C HIS A 41 2.54 -3.30 -22.17
N VAL A 42 1.43 -3.00 -21.48
CA VAL A 42 0.31 -2.23 -22.03
C VAL A 42 0.72 -0.76 -22.16
N THR A 43 1.37 -0.22 -21.13
CA THR A 43 1.84 1.18 -21.11
C THR A 43 2.97 1.45 -22.10
N LEU A 44 3.85 0.47 -22.34
CA LEU A 44 5.02 0.64 -23.22
C LEU A 44 4.72 0.43 -24.71
N ALA A 45 3.64 -0.26 -25.07
CA ALA A 45 3.29 -0.52 -26.46
C ALA A 45 2.74 0.73 -27.16
N ASP A 46 2.89 0.81 -28.48
CA ASP A 46 2.36 1.94 -29.28
C ASP A 46 0.83 1.89 -29.39
N GLU A 47 0.26 0.68 -29.38
CA GLU A 47 -1.17 0.40 -29.42
C GLU A 47 -1.49 -0.80 -28.52
N SER A 48 -2.68 -0.85 -27.91
CA SER A 48 -3.08 -1.98 -27.06
C SER A 48 -4.54 -2.37 -27.27
N VAL A 49 -4.84 -3.67 -27.17
CA VAL A 49 -6.18 -4.23 -27.38
C VAL A 49 -6.61 -5.04 -26.16
N ALA A 50 -7.74 -4.65 -25.56
CA ALA A 50 -8.36 -5.41 -24.48
C ALA A 50 -8.95 -6.73 -25.00
N LEU A 51 -8.63 -7.83 -24.32
CA LEU A 51 -9.23 -9.15 -24.53
C LEU A 51 -10.42 -9.33 -23.60
N THR A 52 -11.45 -10.04 -24.07
CA THR A 52 -12.65 -10.33 -23.29
C THR A 52 -12.44 -11.56 -22.42
N GLY A 53 -12.39 -11.39 -21.10
CA GLY A 53 -12.26 -12.49 -20.13
C GLY A 53 -11.31 -12.18 -18.98
N ASN A 54 -11.24 -13.09 -18.01
CA ASN A 54 -10.41 -12.95 -16.82
C ASN A 54 -9.26 -13.96 -16.77
N GLY A 55 -9.48 -15.19 -17.26
CA GLY A 55 -8.50 -16.27 -17.22
C GLY A 55 -7.67 -16.40 -18.48
N ALA A 56 -6.57 -17.18 -18.42
CA ALA A 56 -5.72 -17.46 -19.58
C ALA A 56 -6.49 -18.09 -20.76
N SER A 57 -7.41 -19.04 -20.48
CA SER A 57 -8.23 -19.72 -21.50
C SER A 57 -9.18 -18.80 -22.24
N GLU A 58 -9.67 -17.75 -21.57
CA GLU A 58 -10.61 -16.78 -22.11
C GLU A 58 -9.90 -15.63 -22.84
N THR A 59 -8.59 -15.47 -22.65
CA THR A 59 -7.83 -14.31 -23.15
C THR A 59 -6.63 -14.76 -23.97
N TYR A 60 -5.45 -14.89 -23.38
CA TYR A 60 -4.19 -15.16 -24.08
C TYR A 60 -4.13 -16.50 -24.83
N LEU A 61 -4.99 -17.46 -24.50
CA LEU A 61 -5.13 -18.74 -25.23
C LEU A 61 -6.27 -18.73 -26.27
N ASP A 62 -7.06 -17.65 -26.36
CA ASP A 62 -8.12 -17.53 -27.34
C ASP A 62 -7.57 -17.07 -28.70
N LYS A 63 -7.29 -18.06 -29.56
CA LYS A 63 -6.79 -17.87 -30.92
C LYS A 63 -7.62 -16.87 -31.73
N ALA A 64 -8.95 -16.89 -31.58
CA ALA A 64 -9.84 -16.06 -32.38
C ALA A 64 -9.74 -14.59 -31.96
N GLN A 65 -9.65 -14.32 -30.66
CA GLN A 65 -9.45 -12.96 -30.16
C GLN A 65 -8.09 -12.39 -30.58
N ILE A 66 -7.01 -13.18 -30.49
CA ILE A 66 -5.67 -12.73 -30.89
C ILE A 66 -5.61 -12.43 -32.40
N LEU A 67 -6.16 -13.30 -33.25
CA LEU A 67 -6.21 -13.05 -34.70
C LEU A 67 -7.10 -11.84 -35.04
N SER A 68 -8.21 -11.66 -34.32
CA SER A 68 -9.07 -10.48 -34.46
C SER A 68 -8.32 -9.20 -34.09
N ALA A 69 -7.56 -9.20 -32.99
CA ALA A 69 -6.74 -8.07 -32.56
C ALA A 69 -5.66 -7.70 -33.59
N ALA A 70 -4.97 -8.71 -34.15
CA ALA A 70 -3.96 -8.48 -35.19
C ALA A 70 -4.57 -7.85 -36.45
N LYS A 71 -5.73 -8.37 -36.90
CA LYS A 71 -6.45 -7.83 -38.06
C LYS A 71 -6.97 -6.41 -37.82
N HIS A 72 -7.51 -6.14 -36.62
CA HIS A 72 -8.05 -4.83 -36.26
C HIS A 72 -6.98 -3.73 -36.27
N THR A 73 -5.80 -4.05 -35.74
CA THR A 73 -4.68 -3.11 -35.60
C THR A 73 -3.79 -3.02 -36.85
N GLY A 74 -3.98 -3.94 -37.81
CA GLY A 74 -3.18 -4.04 -39.03
C GLY A 74 -1.77 -4.59 -38.79
N ALA A 75 -1.58 -5.44 -37.78
CA ALA A 75 -0.30 -6.10 -37.53
C ALA A 75 0.01 -7.11 -38.64
N GLU A 76 1.23 -7.06 -39.19
CA GLU A 76 1.68 -7.92 -40.29
C GLU A 76 2.28 -9.24 -39.79
N ALA A 77 2.64 -9.28 -38.51
CA ALA A 77 3.22 -10.45 -37.86
C ALA A 77 2.77 -10.57 -36.40
N ILE A 78 2.79 -11.80 -35.89
CA ILE A 78 2.54 -12.11 -34.48
C ILE A 78 3.79 -12.79 -33.90
N ILE A 79 4.32 -12.23 -32.82
CA ILE A 79 5.36 -12.85 -32.00
C ILE A 79 4.73 -13.43 -30.73
N PRO A 80 4.85 -14.75 -30.50
CA PRO A 80 4.15 -15.39 -29.39
C PRO A 80 4.96 -15.44 -28.08
N GLY A 81 6.25 -15.07 -28.10
CA GLY A 81 7.13 -15.26 -26.95
C GLY A 81 7.26 -16.73 -26.54
N TYR A 82 7.00 -17.04 -25.27
CA TYR A 82 6.94 -18.40 -24.72
C TYR A 82 5.70 -18.61 -23.83
N GLY A 83 5.30 -19.86 -23.65
CA GLY A 83 4.00 -20.19 -23.05
C GLY A 83 2.84 -19.83 -23.98
N PHE A 84 1.61 -19.86 -23.48
CA PHE A 84 0.40 -19.57 -24.25
C PHE A 84 0.33 -20.29 -25.61
N LEU A 85 0.28 -19.53 -26.70
CA LEU A 85 0.13 -20.04 -28.07
C LEU A 85 1.47 -20.27 -28.79
N SER A 86 2.61 -20.13 -28.11
CA SER A 86 3.95 -20.20 -28.72
C SER A 86 4.31 -21.54 -29.37
N GLU A 87 3.81 -22.66 -28.84
CA GLU A 87 4.01 -24.00 -29.41
C GLU A 87 2.69 -24.60 -29.95
N ASN A 88 1.73 -23.73 -30.30
CA ASN A 88 0.44 -24.16 -30.84
C ASN A 88 0.47 -24.15 -32.38
N ALA A 89 0.76 -25.32 -32.97
CA ALA A 89 0.85 -25.48 -34.43
C ALA A 89 -0.39 -24.97 -35.19
N ASP A 90 -1.59 -25.25 -34.68
CA ASP A 90 -2.84 -24.80 -35.32
C ASP A 90 -3.00 -23.28 -35.29
N PHE A 91 -2.46 -22.61 -34.27
CA PHE A 91 -2.45 -21.14 -34.21
C PHE A 91 -1.46 -20.56 -35.22
N ALA A 92 -0.25 -21.13 -35.32
CA ALA A 92 0.72 -20.73 -36.34
C ALA A 92 0.16 -20.93 -37.76
N GLU A 93 -0.52 -22.05 -38.01
CA GLU A 93 -1.19 -22.32 -39.30
C GLU A 93 -2.30 -21.31 -39.58
N ALA A 94 -3.11 -20.97 -38.58
CA ALA A 94 -4.15 -19.95 -38.72
C ALA A 94 -3.58 -18.55 -39.00
N CYS A 95 -2.44 -18.18 -38.39
CA CYS A 95 -1.75 -16.93 -38.70
C CYS A 95 -1.32 -16.89 -40.18
N GLU A 96 -0.61 -17.93 -40.63
CA GLU A 96 -0.10 -18.01 -42.01
C GLU A 96 -1.25 -18.04 -43.04
N ALA A 97 -2.36 -18.74 -42.73
CA ALA A 97 -3.56 -18.78 -43.58
C ALA A 97 -4.25 -17.41 -43.71
N ASP A 98 -4.14 -16.56 -42.68
CA ASP A 98 -4.66 -15.18 -42.68
C ASP A 98 -3.65 -14.16 -43.24
N GLY A 99 -2.50 -14.61 -43.75
CA GLY A 99 -1.44 -13.73 -44.28
C GLY A 99 -0.68 -12.97 -43.21
N ILE A 100 -0.76 -13.39 -41.95
CA ILE A 100 -0.04 -12.81 -40.81
C ILE A 100 1.18 -13.69 -40.52
N ALA A 101 2.39 -13.13 -40.58
CA ALA A 101 3.60 -13.90 -40.36
C ALA A 101 3.69 -14.38 -38.90
N PHE A 102 3.78 -15.70 -38.68
CA PHE A 102 4.06 -16.26 -37.37
C PHE A 102 5.57 -16.24 -37.09
N ILE A 103 5.99 -15.49 -36.07
CA ILE A 103 7.42 -15.33 -35.73
C ILE A 103 7.87 -16.52 -34.86
N GLY A 104 8.14 -17.65 -35.54
CA GLY A 104 8.54 -18.91 -34.92
C GLY A 104 8.74 -20.03 -35.97
N PRO A 105 8.88 -21.29 -35.56
CA PRO A 105 8.97 -22.43 -36.48
C PRO A 105 7.67 -22.63 -37.28
N THR A 106 7.72 -23.48 -38.31
CA THR A 106 6.52 -23.79 -39.10
C THR A 106 5.56 -24.71 -38.32
N PRO A 107 4.24 -24.71 -38.64
CA PRO A 107 3.28 -25.61 -38.00
C PRO A 107 3.69 -27.09 -38.05
N ASP A 108 4.27 -27.52 -39.18
CA ASP A 108 4.73 -28.90 -39.35
C ASP A 108 5.94 -29.21 -38.46
N GLN A 109 6.91 -28.29 -38.36
CA GLN A 109 8.05 -28.44 -37.45
C GLN A 109 7.63 -28.55 -35.99
N MET A 110 6.63 -27.75 -35.58
CA MET A 110 6.05 -27.84 -34.24
C MET A 110 5.41 -29.20 -33.97
N ARG A 111 4.67 -29.76 -34.94
CA ARG A 111 4.02 -31.07 -34.80
C ARG A 111 5.04 -32.21 -34.73
N GLU A 112 6.09 -32.14 -35.56
CA GLU A 112 7.18 -33.13 -35.59
C GLU A 112 7.90 -33.24 -34.23
N PHE A 113 8.16 -32.10 -33.56
CA PHE A 113 8.80 -32.09 -32.24
C PHE A 113 7.83 -32.18 -31.05
N GLY A 114 6.55 -31.81 -31.21
CA GLY A 114 5.56 -31.86 -30.14
C GLY A 114 5.16 -33.28 -29.71
N LEU A 115 5.37 -34.27 -30.57
CA LEU A 115 5.10 -35.68 -30.27
C LEU A 115 6.39 -36.38 -29.80
N LYS A 116 6.43 -36.84 -28.54
CA LYS A 116 7.64 -37.43 -27.93
C LYS A 116 8.26 -38.58 -28.73
N HIS A 117 7.46 -39.49 -29.26
CA HIS A 117 7.97 -40.62 -30.06
C HIS A 117 8.59 -40.12 -31.36
N ARG A 118 7.95 -39.15 -32.02
CA ARG A 118 8.42 -38.59 -33.29
C ARG A 118 9.70 -37.78 -33.13
N ALA A 119 9.76 -36.94 -32.09
CA ALA A 119 10.96 -36.21 -31.72
C ALA A 119 12.16 -37.15 -31.45
N ARG A 120 11.94 -38.31 -30.82
CA ARG A 120 12.97 -39.33 -30.60
C ARG A 120 13.42 -40.02 -31.88
N GLU A 121 12.50 -40.35 -32.79
CA GLU A 121 12.85 -40.90 -34.11
C GLU A 121 13.70 -39.93 -34.92
N LEU A 122 13.36 -38.63 -34.89
CA LEU A 122 14.15 -37.57 -35.53
C LEU A 122 15.53 -37.43 -34.89
N ALA A 123 15.60 -37.44 -33.55
CA ALA A 123 16.86 -37.40 -32.81
C ALA A 123 17.76 -38.59 -33.16
N GLU A 124 17.22 -39.82 -33.19
CA GLU A 124 17.96 -41.02 -33.58
C GLU A 124 18.44 -40.96 -35.03
N ALA A 125 17.57 -40.53 -35.96
CA ALA A 125 17.90 -40.38 -37.37
C ALA A 125 18.97 -39.29 -37.62
N ALA A 126 18.97 -38.23 -36.81
CA ALA A 126 19.96 -37.15 -36.83
C ALA A 126 21.26 -37.50 -36.09
N GLY A 127 21.38 -38.71 -35.53
CA GLY A 127 22.57 -39.18 -34.83
C GLY A 127 22.73 -38.64 -33.40
N VAL A 128 21.66 -38.11 -32.82
CA VAL A 128 21.65 -37.58 -31.44
C VAL A 128 21.53 -38.75 -30.45
N PRO A 129 22.41 -38.88 -29.45
CA PRO A 129 22.33 -39.96 -28.47
C PRO A 129 21.02 -39.94 -27.68
N LEU A 130 20.33 -41.08 -27.59
CA LEU A 130 19.14 -41.25 -26.76
C LEU A 130 19.50 -41.89 -25.41
N ALA A 131 18.70 -41.62 -24.37
CA ALA A 131 18.88 -42.25 -23.07
C ALA A 131 18.76 -43.77 -23.19
N PRO A 132 19.67 -44.57 -22.57
CA PRO A 132 19.56 -46.02 -22.58
C PRO A 132 18.23 -46.46 -21.98
N GLY A 133 17.40 -47.10 -22.80
CA GLY A 133 16.05 -47.49 -22.41
C GLY A 133 15.54 -48.71 -23.15
N SER A 134 14.26 -49.00 -22.94
CA SER A 134 13.50 -50.03 -23.64
C SER A 134 12.61 -49.43 -24.71
N GLY A 135 12.09 -50.27 -25.60
CA GLY A 135 10.83 -49.98 -26.27
C GLY A 135 9.65 -50.07 -25.29
N LEU A 136 8.44 -50.12 -25.82
CA LEU A 136 7.25 -50.45 -25.02
C LEU A 136 7.40 -51.84 -24.38
N LEU A 137 7.04 -51.94 -23.11
CA LEU A 137 7.11 -53.16 -22.30
C LEU A 137 5.69 -53.70 -22.10
N GLU A 138 5.48 -54.98 -22.40
CA GLU A 138 4.14 -55.59 -22.31
C GLU A 138 3.86 -56.22 -20.94
N SER A 139 4.91 -56.52 -20.16
CA SER A 139 4.79 -57.21 -18.87
C SER A 139 5.82 -56.77 -17.82
N PRO A 140 5.53 -56.95 -16.52
CA PRO A 140 6.51 -56.72 -15.46
C PRO A 140 7.79 -57.55 -15.63
N ASP A 141 7.71 -58.80 -16.08
CA ASP A 141 8.90 -59.66 -16.21
C ASP A 141 9.85 -59.18 -17.32
N GLU A 142 9.29 -58.64 -18.42
CA GLU A 142 10.07 -57.98 -19.48
C GLU A 142 10.74 -56.70 -18.96
N ALA A 143 10.03 -55.95 -18.11
CA ALA A 143 10.59 -54.78 -17.44
C ALA A 143 11.77 -55.17 -16.53
N LEU A 144 11.67 -56.25 -15.75
CA LEU A 144 12.77 -56.70 -14.90
C LEU A 144 14.01 -57.13 -15.69
N GLN A 145 13.84 -57.92 -16.76
CA GLN A 145 14.96 -58.31 -17.63
C GLN A 145 15.63 -57.08 -18.26
N THR A 146 14.83 -56.09 -18.65
CA THR A 146 15.36 -54.86 -19.21
C THR A 146 16.06 -54.01 -18.14
N ALA A 147 15.54 -53.96 -16.92
CA ALA A 147 16.15 -53.26 -15.80
C ALA A 147 17.50 -53.88 -15.39
N ASP A 148 17.65 -55.20 -15.44
CA ASP A 148 18.93 -55.88 -15.21
C ASP A 148 19.99 -55.47 -16.25
N ARG A 149 19.58 -55.29 -17.51
CA ARG A 149 20.45 -54.79 -18.58
C ARG A 149 20.79 -53.30 -18.42
N LEU A 150 19.80 -52.49 -18.02
CA LEU A 150 19.98 -51.05 -17.83
C LEU A 150 20.77 -50.72 -16.56
N GLY A 151 20.67 -51.57 -15.53
CA GLY A 151 21.20 -51.37 -14.19
C GLY A 151 20.30 -50.48 -13.34
N TYR A 152 19.99 -50.90 -12.11
CA TYR A 152 19.24 -50.09 -11.14
C TYR A 152 20.08 -48.92 -10.59
N PRO A 153 19.45 -47.80 -10.20
CA PRO A 153 18.02 -47.50 -10.34
C PRO A 153 17.59 -47.26 -11.81
N VAL A 154 16.34 -47.58 -12.11
CA VAL A 154 15.69 -47.31 -13.40
C VAL A 154 14.45 -46.43 -13.20
N MET A 155 14.07 -45.69 -14.22
CA MET A 155 12.85 -44.87 -14.25
C MET A 155 11.83 -45.57 -15.15
N LEU A 156 10.72 -46.01 -14.56
CA LEU A 156 9.57 -46.52 -15.28
C LEU A 156 8.69 -45.34 -15.69
N LYS A 157 8.35 -45.22 -16.97
CA LYS A 157 7.59 -44.09 -17.54
C LYS A 157 6.44 -44.58 -18.39
N SER A 158 5.33 -43.84 -18.43
CA SER A 158 4.29 -44.01 -19.46
C SER A 158 4.62 -43.22 -20.73
N THR A 159 4.13 -43.67 -21.89
CA THR A 159 4.37 -43.02 -23.19
C THR A 159 3.74 -41.64 -23.30
N ALA A 160 2.62 -41.41 -22.63
CA ALA A 160 1.88 -40.15 -22.66
C ALA A 160 2.05 -39.28 -21.40
N GLY A 161 2.94 -39.67 -20.47
CA GLY A 161 3.14 -38.95 -19.21
C GLY A 161 3.80 -37.58 -19.40
N GLY A 162 3.20 -36.53 -18.83
CA GLY A 162 3.73 -35.16 -18.76
C GLY A 162 3.73 -34.64 -17.31
N GLY A 163 4.64 -33.71 -16.98
CA GLY A 163 4.65 -33.00 -15.70
C GLY A 163 4.86 -33.86 -14.44
N GLY A 164 5.57 -34.98 -14.53
CA GLY A 164 5.83 -35.85 -13.38
C GLY A 164 4.78 -36.96 -13.13
N ILE A 165 3.68 -36.99 -13.89
CA ILE A 165 2.60 -37.98 -13.76
C ILE A 165 2.89 -39.19 -14.65
N GLY A 166 2.78 -40.39 -14.10
CA GLY A 166 3.07 -41.64 -14.83
C GLY A 166 4.56 -41.95 -14.94
N LEU A 167 5.36 -41.54 -13.95
CA LEU A 167 6.77 -41.92 -13.84
C LEU A 167 7.16 -42.28 -12.41
N THR A 168 7.91 -43.37 -12.26
CA THR A 168 8.32 -43.92 -10.96
C THR A 168 9.77 -44.39 -10.99
N ARG A 169 10.58 -43.89 -10.07
CA ARG A 169 11.93 -44.39 -9.82
C ARG A 169 11.85 -45.73 -9.10
N CYS A 170 12.49 -46.74 -9.67
CA CYS A 170 12.56 -48.07 -9.10
C CYS A 170 14.02 -48.38 -8.76
N ASN A 171 14.33 -48.58 -7.48
CA ASN A 171 15.69 -48.88 -7.01
C ASN A 171 16.00 -50.37 -6.97
N SER A 172 14.98 -51.21 -7.10
CA SER A 172 15.09 -52.66 -7.01
C SER A 172 14.03 -53.37 -7.86
N GLU A 173 14.21 -54.68 -8.03
CA GLU A 173 13.26 -55.57 -8.70
C GLU A 173 11.86 -55.51 -8.07
N SER A 174 11.78 -55.49 -6.73
CA SER A 174 10.51 -55.43 -6.00
C SER A 174 9.76 -54.12 -6.30
N GLU A 175 10.46 -52.99 -6.20
CA GLU A 175 9.86 -51.67 -6.46
C GLU A 175 9.36 -51.56 -7.91
N LEU A 176 10.11 -52.09 -8.87
CA LEU A 176 9.70 -52.08 -10.28
C LEU A 176 8.46 -52.92 -10.52
N ARG A 177 8.38 -54.11 -9.92
CA ARG A 177 7.23 -54.99 -10.04
C ARG A 177 5.96 -54.34 -9.45
N ASP A 178 6.07 -53.68 -8.31
CA ASP A 178 4.97 -52.98 -7.65
C ASP A 178 4.53 -51.72 -8.41
N ALA A 179 5.49 -51.00 -9.00
CA ALA A 179 5.24 -49.77 -9.74
C ALA A 179 4.60 -50.01 -11.13
N PHE A 180 4.86 -51.17 -11.76
CA PHE A 180 4.48 -51.43 -13.16
C PHE A 180 2.99 -51.21 -13.45
N GLU A 181 2.11 -51.91 -12.73
CA GLU A 181 0.66 -51.79 -12.92
C GLU A 181 0.12 -50.41 -12.49
N THR A 182 0.77 -49.79 -11.50
CA THR A 182 0.40 -48.46 -11.02
C THR A 182 0.64 -47.40 -12.09
N VAL A 183 1.84 -47.38 -12.68
CA VAL A 183 2.21 -46.44 -13.76
C VAL A 183 1.40 -46.71 -15.01
N ARG A 184 1.18 -47.98 -15.37
CA ARG A 184 0.34 -48.38 -16.50
C ARG A 184 -1.10 -47.88 -16.35
N ARG A 185 -1.69 -48.05 -15.17
CA ARG A 185 -3.05 -47.58 -14.86
C ARG A 185 -3.13 -46.05 -14.85
N GLN A 186 -2.10 -45.36 -14.34
CA GLN A 186 -2.02 -43.90 -14.40
C GLN A 186 -1.97 -43.41 -15.84
N GLY A 187 -1.12 -44.01 -16.69
CA GLY A 187 -1.09 -43.72 -18.13
C GLY A 187 -2.49 -43.82 -18.76
N GLN A 188 -3.16 -44.95 -18.54
CA GLN A 188 -4.49 -45.17 -19.09
C GLN A 188 -5.55 -44.18 -18.58
N SER A 189 -5.53 -43.87 -17.28
CA SER A 189 -6.55 -43.03 -16.64
C SER A 189 -6.40 -41.55 -16.98
N PHE A 190 -5.16 -41.07 -17.12
CA PHE A 190 -4.88 -39.64 -17.33
C PHE A 190 -4.70 -39.28 -18.80
N PHE A 191 -4.26 -40.23 -19.63
CA PHE A 191 -3.84 -39.94 -21.00
C PHE A 191 -4.41 -40.90 -22.05
N ASN A 192 -5.30 -41.83 -21.64
CA ASN A 192 -5.90 -42.86 -22.50
C ASN A 192 -4.85 -43.72 -23.27
N ASP A 193 -3.64 -43.83 -22.70
CA ASP A 193 -2.51 -44.58 -23.25
C ASP A 193 -1.87 -45.43 -22.14
N SER A 194 -1.84 -46.76 -22.32
CA SER A 194 -1.28 -47.72 -21.37
C SER A 194 0.15 -48.14 -21.69
N GLY A 195 0.81 -47.55 -22.68
CA GLY A 195 2.21 -47.82 -22.98
C GLY A 195 3.13 -47.45 -21.81
N VAL A 196 4.04 -48.36 -21.44
CA VAL A 196 5.09 -48.11 -20.44
C VAL A 196 6.44 -48.56 -20.96
N PHE A 197 7.51 -47.87 -20.56
CA PHE A 197 8.89 -48.18 -20.94
C PHE A 197 9.84 -47.86 -19.77
N LEU A 198 11.05 -48.40 -19.84
CA LEU A 198 12.12 -48.15 -18.88
C LEU A 198 13.20 -47.28 -19.48
N GLU A 199 13.73 -46.37 -18.68
CA GLU A 199 14.99 -45.68 -18.94
C GLU A 199 15.93 -45.85 -17.75
N ARG A 200 17.24 -45.83 -18.02
CA ARG A 200 18.23 -45.73 -16.96
C ARG A 200 18.00 -44.44 -16.15
N PHE A 201 18.02 -44.54 -14.82
CA PHE A 201 17.96 -43.35 -13.97
C PHE A 201 19.35 -42.75 -13.79
N ILE A 202 19.51 -41.47 -14.13
CA ILE A 202 20.76 -40.73 -13.98
C ILE A 202 20.69 -39.94 -12.67
N ALA A 203 21.41 -40.40 -11.65
CA ALA A 203 21.27 -39.89 -10.29
C ALA A 203 21.76 -38.45 -10.11
N ARG A 204 22.81 -38.06 -10.84
CA ARG A 204 23.39 -36.70 -10.86
C ARG A 204 23.21 -36.05 -12.23
N ALA A 205 21.99 -36.12 -12.75
CA ALA A 205 21.64 -35.52 -14.02
C ALA A 205 21.82 -33.99 -13.98
N ARG A 206 22.57 -33.47 -14.94
CA ARG A 206 22.55 -32.06 -15.31
C ARG A 206 21.60 -31.86 -16.48
N HIS A 207 21.02 -30.67 -16.56
CA HIS A 207 20.21 -30.25 -17.69
C HIS A 207 21.05 -29.25 -18.48
N VAL A 208 21.52 -29.66 -19.66
CA VAL A 208 22.31 -28.82 -20.56
C VAL A 208 21.55 -28.71 -21.86
N GLU A 209 21.37 -27.49 -22.35
CA GLU A 209 20.57 -27.22 -23.54
C GLU A 209 21.33 -26.35 -24.53
N VAL A 210 21.05 -26.50 -25.82
CA VAL A 210 21.73 -25.75 -26.90
C VAL A 210 20.74 -24.85 -27.60
N GLN A 211 21.06 -23.55 -27.63
CA GLN A 211 20.34 -22.58 -28.44
C GLN A 211 20.66 -22.79 -29.90
N MET A 212 19.65 -22.98 -30.74
CA MET A 212 19.81 -22.98 -32.19
C MET A 212 18.93 -21.92 -32.87
N PHE A 213 19.37 -21.52 -34.06
CA PHE A 213 18.61 -20.71 -35.00
C PHE A 213 18.63 -21.40 -36.36
N GLY A 214 17.48 -21.43 -37.04
CA GLY A 214 17.38 -21.92 -38.40
C GLY A 214 16.65 -20.93 -39.31
N ASP A 215 17.00 -20.92 -40.60
CA ASP A 215 16.44 -19.98 -41.59
C ASP A 215 15.19 -20.50 -42.30
N GLY A 216 14.76 -21.74 -42.02
CA GLY A 216 13.67 -22.40 -42.74
C GLY A 216 14.07 -23.00 -44.10
N ALA A 217 15.32 -22.81 -44.53
CA ALA A 217 15.87 -23.25 -45.82
C ALA A 217 16.99 -24.30 -45.66
N GLY A 218 17.18 -24.82 -44.45
CA GLY A 218 18.12 -25.90 -44.14
C GLY A 218 19.44 -25.42 -43.52
N ASN A 219 19.66 -24.11 -43.37
CA ASN A 219 20.80 -23.60 -42.62
C ASN A 219 20.43 -23.45 -41.14
N VAL A 220 21.24 -24.03 -40.26
CA VAL A 220 21.05 -23.99 -38.82
C VAL A 220 22.39 -23.71 -38.15
N VAL A 221 22.37 -22.83 -37.14
CA VAL A 221 23.53 -22.51 -36.31
C VAL A 221 23.21 -22.72 -34.84
N ALA A 222 24.15 -23.29 -34.08
CA ALA A 222 24.08 -23.35 -32.63
C ALA A 222 24.82 -22.15 -32.03
N LEU A 223 24.17 -21.37 -31.17
CA LEU A 223 24.74 -20.15 -30.57
C LEU A 223 25.52 -20.40 -29.27
N GLY A 224 25.49 -21.63 -28.76
CA GLY A 224 26.12 -22.02 -27.50
C GLY A 224 25.17 -22.81 -26.61
N GLU A 225 25.71 -23.35 -25.51
CA GLU A 225 24.97 -24.11 -24.52
C GLU A 225 24.65 -23.32 -23.25
N ARG A 226 23.55 -23.68 -22.58
CA ARG A 226 23.18 -23.22 -21.24
C ARG A 226 23.08 -24.40 -20.30
N ASP A 227 23.49 -24.23 -19.05
CA ASP A 227 23.19 -25.16 -17.97
C ASP A 227 21.98 -24.66 -17.19
N CYS A 228 20.93 -25.46 -17.16
CA CYS A 228 19.66 -25.18 -16.50
C CYS A 228 19.40 -26.18 -15.36
N SER A 229 20.47 -26.72 -14.75
CA SER A 229 20.37 -27.80 -13.77
C SER A 229 19.79 -27.36 -12.43
N LEU A 230 19.90 -26.10 -12.03
CA LEU A 230 19.33 -25.65 -10.75
C LEU A 230 17.82 -25.49 -10.87
N GLN A 231 17.14 -26.60 -10.58
CA GLN A 231 15.69 -26.74 -10.68
C GLN A 231 15.07 -27.11 -9.34
N ARG A 232 13.84 -26.65 -9.12
CA ARG A 232 12.99 -27.02 -8.00
C ARG A 232 11.73 -27.68 -8.54
N ARG A 233 11.49 -28.96 -8.22
CA ARG A 233 10.33 -29.73 -8.76
C ARG A 233 10.22 -29.59 -10.29
N ASN A 234 11.37 -29.67 -10.97
CA ASN A 234 11.51 -29.49 -12.43
C ASN A 234 11.23 -28.08 -12.98
N GLN A 235 11.09 -27.07 -12.13
CA GLN A 235 11.03 -25.66 -12.53
C GLN A 235 12.43 -25.05 -12.45
N LYS A 236 12.91 -24.46 -13.54
CA LYS A 236 14.23 -23.82 -13.61
C LYS A 236 14.25 -22.54 -12.74
N VAL A 237 15.33 -22.32 -11.99
CA VAL A 237 15.47 -21.21 -11.03
C VAL A 237 16.71 -20.37 -11.30
N VAL A 238 17.81 -21.04 -11.68
CA VAL A 238 19.10 -20.41 -12.02
C VAL A 238 19.64 -21.09 -13.27
N GLU A 239 20.09 -20.28 -14.21
CA GLU A 239 20.66 -20.71 -15.49
C GLU A 239 21.99 -20.01 -15.73
N GLU A 240 22.93 -20.69 -16.38
CA GLU A 240 24.24 -20.12 -16.68
C GLU A 240 24.80 -20.57 -18.02
N THR A 241 25.65 -19.73 -18.63
CA THR A 241 26.39 -20.05 -19.84
C THR A 241 27.79 -19.42 -19.79
N PRO A 242 28.85 -20.11 -20.26
CA PRO A 242 28.85 -21.52 -20.72
C PRO A 242 28.59 -22.52 -19.59
N ALA A 243 28.21 -23.75 -19.93
CA ALA A 243 27.95 -24.79 -18.92
C ALA A 243 29.23 -25.12 -18.12
N PRO A 244 29.20 -25.12 -16.77
CA PRO A 244 30.38 -25.36 -15.96
C PRO A 244 30.86 -26.81 -16.07
N ASN A 245 32.15 -27.07 -15.91
CA ASN A 245 32.69 -28.44 -15.86
C ASN A 245 32.23 -29.35 -17.03
N LEU A 246 32.02 -28.78 -18.23
CA LEU A 246 31.65 -29.51 -19.45
C LEU A 246 32.88 -29.58 -20.39
N PRO A 247 33.43 -30.77 -20.69
CA PRO A 247 34.58 -30.90 -21.58
C PRO A 247 34.27 -30.36 -22.98
N ALA A 248 35.24 -29.66 -23.58
CA ALA A 248 35.08 -29.04 -24.91
C ALA A 248 34.68 -30.04 -26.01
N ALA A 249 35.18 -31.28 -25.94
CA ALA A 249 34.83 -32.33 -26.89
C ALA A 249 33.35 -32.74 -26.80
N THR A 250 32.80 -32.79 -25.58
CA THR A 250 31.39 -33.13 -25.35
C THR A 250 30.49 -31.96 -25.70
N ARG A 251 30.89 -30.73 -25.34
CA ARG A 251 30.23 -29.50 -25.79
C ARG A 251 30.09 -29.47 -27.32
N GLN A 252 31.17 -29.68 -28.06
CA GLN A 252 31.12 -29.65 -29.52
C GLN A 252 30.14 -30.69 -30.07
N LYS A 253 30.14 -31.91 -29.52
CA LYS A 253 29.18 -32.94 -29.91
C LYS A 253 27.73 -32.56 -29.63
N MET A 254 27.44 -31.86 -28.53
CA MET A 254 26.09 -31.34 -28.25
C MET A 254 25.69 -30.27 -29.27
N LEU A 255 26.59 -29.34 -29.60
CA LEU A 255 26.34 -28.30 -30.60
C LEU A 255 26.08 -28.91 -31.99
N ASP A 256 26.95 -29.83 -32.42
CA ASP A 256 26.83 -30.53 -33.71
C ASP A 256 25.52 -31.35 -33.78
N ALA A 257 25.14 -32.01 -32.68
CA ALA A 257 23.90 -32.77 -32.58
C ALA A 257 22.66 -31.87 -32.69
N ALA A 258 22.68 -30.69 -32.06
CA ALA A 258 21.58 -29.72 -32.15
C ALA A 258 21.43 -29.18 -33.58
N VAL A 259 22.55 -28.84 -34.24
CA VAL A 259 22.56 -28.40 -35.64
C VAL A 259 22.02 -29.49 -36.57
N SER A 260 22.51 -30.73 -36.44
CA SER A 260 22.06 -31.88 -37.23
C SER A 260 20.54 -32.10 -37.08
N LEU A 261 20.03 -32.04 -35.84
CA LEU A 261 18.61 -32.21 -35.58
C LEU A 261 17.77 -31.09 -36.20
N GLY A 262 18.19 -29.83 -36.09
CA GLY A 262 17.49 -28.71 -36.73
C GLY A 262 17.51 -28.80 -38.26
N GLN A 263 18.64 -29.20 -38.86
CA GLN A 263 18.79 -29.39 -40.30
C GLN A 263 17.86 -30.49 -40.84
N SER A 264 17.62 -31.55 -40.06
CA SER A 264 16.76 -32.68 -40.47
C SER A 264 15.32 -32.29 -40.81
N VAL A 265 14.85 -31.13 -40.31
CA VAL A 265 13.49 -30.61 -40.53
C VAL A 265 13.47 -29.21 -41.14
N ASN A 266 14.61 -28.71 -41.63
CA ASN A 266 14.80 -27.34 -42.11
C ASN A 266 14.28 -26.29 -41.11
N TYR A 267 14.63 -26.43 -39.83
CA TYR A 267 14.07 -25.63 -38.74
C TYR A 267 14.07 -24.11 -39.02
N ARG A 268 13.02 -23.39 -38.61
CA ARG A 268 12.87 -21.93 -38.77
C ARG A 268 12.84 -21.22 -37.42
N SER A 269 13.48 -20.05 -37.33
CA SER A 269 13.50 -19.19 -36.14
C SER A 269 14.32 -19.78 -34.98
N ALA A 270 14.05 -19.35 -33.74
CA ALA A 270 14.69 -19.82 -32.52
C ALA A 270 14.15 -21.19 -32.07
N GLY A 271 15.03 -22.07 -31.60
CA GLY A 271 14.66 -23.33 -30.94
C GLY A 271 15.75 -23.76 -29.96
N THR A 272 15.40 -24.64 -29.02
CA THR A 272 16.38 -25.20 -28.08
C THR A 272 16.32 -26.71 -28.09
N VAL A 273 17.48 -27.35 -28.17
CA VAL A 273 17.62 -28.80 -27.98
C VAL A 273 18.10 -29.06 -26.56
N GLU A 274 17.29 -29.72 -25.75
CA GLU A 274 17.59 -30.03 -24.35
C GLU A 274 18.22 -31.43 -24.21
N TYR A 275 19.21 -31.54 -23.32
CA TYR A 275 19.92 -32.78 -23.01
C TYR A 275 19.95 -33.06 -21.50
N ILE A 276 19.87 -34.35 -21.15
CA ILE A 276 20.35 -34.83 -19.85
C ILE A 276 21.84 -35.13 -19.99
N TYR A 277 22.66 -34.52 -19.13
CA TYR A 277 24.11 -34.78 -19.06
C TYR A 277 24.48 -35.54 -17.78
N ASP A 278 25.13 -36.69 -17.94
CA ASP A 278 25.73 -37.48 -16.86
C ASP A 278 27.19 -37.07 -16.68
N ALA A 279 27.42 -36.18 -15.73
CA ALA A 279 28.74 -35.61 -15.45
C ALA A 279 29.77 -36.67 -14.99
N ASP A 280 29.33 -37.78 -14.40
CA ASP A 280 30.25 -38.82 -13.93
C ASP A 280 30.75 -39.71 -15.08
N ARG A 281 29.99 -39.78 -16.19
CA ARG A 281 30.30 -40.59 -17.38
C ARG A 281 30.75 -39.79 -18.59
N ASP A 282 30.56 -38.47 -18.56
CA ASP A 282 30.75 -37.58 -19.70
C ASP A 282 29.87 -38.00 -20.91
N GLU A 283 28.64 -38.39 -20.63
CA GLU A 283 27.64 -38.81 -21.62
C GLU A 283 26.42 -37.88 -21.58
N PHE A 284 25.86 -37.56 -22.75
CA PHE A 284 24.64 -36.76 -22.86
C PHE A 284 23.59 -37.48 -23.67
N TYR A 285 22.32 -37.16 -23.40
CA TYR A 285 21.18 -37.82 -24.02
C TYR A 285 20.09 -36.81 -24.33
N PHE A 286 19.48 -36.92 -25.51
CA PHE A 286 18.35 -36.11 -25.94
C PHE A 286 17.19 -36.17 -24.94
N LEU A 287 16.64 -35.00 -24.60
CA LEU A 287 15.45 -34.86 -23.76
C LEU A 287 14.26 -34.41 -24.62
N GLU A 288 14.32 -33.22 -25.18
CA GLU A 288 13.29 -32.64 -26.04
C GLU A 288 13.81 -31.48 -26.90
N VAL A 289 12.97 -30.99 -27.82
CA VAL A 289 13.18 -29.72 -28.51
C VAL A 289 12.05 -28.77 -28.11
N ASN A 290 12.38 -27.61 -27.57
CA ASN A 290 11.39 -26.54 -27.42
C ASN A 290 11.34 -25.74 -28.73
N THR A 291 10.16 -25.68 -29.33
CA THR A 291 9.93 -25.08 -30.65
C THR A 291 9.64 -23.58 -30.58
N ARG A 292 10.39 -22.87 -29.74
CA ARG A 292 10.19 -21.47 -29.39
C ARG A 292 11.44 -20.87 -28.73
N LEU A 293 11.39 -19.57 -28.49
CA LEU A 293 12.31 -18.89 -27.57
C LEU A 293 12.07 -19.40 -26.12
N GLN A 294 13.10 -19.35 -25.28
CA GLN A 294 13.02 -19.72 -23.86
C GLN A 294 13.24 -18.51 -22.94
N VAL A 295 12.88 -18.68 -21.67
CA VAL A 295 12.96 -17.64 -20.63
C VAL A 295 14.41 -17.17 -20.46
N GLU A 296 15.32 -18.14 -20.41
CA GLU A 296 16.77 -18.03 -20.18
C GLU A 296 17.59 -17.60 -21.42
N HIS A 297 16.95 -17.21 -22.52
CA HIS A 297 17.69 -16.68 -23.68
C HIS A 297 18.62 -15.48 -23.38
N PRO A 298 18.37 -14.60 -22.38
CA PRO A 298 19.24 -13.45 -22.10
C PRO A 298 20.68 -13.81 -21.73
N VAL A 299 20.94 -14.99 -21.14
CA VAL A 299 22.33 -15.38 -20.84
C VAL A 299 23.11 -15.63 -22.13
N THR A 300 22.45 -16.19 -23.17
CA THR A 300 23.05 -16.38 -24.50
C THR A 300 23.27 -15.03 -25.19
N GLU A 301 22.30 -14.11 -25.10
CA GLU A 301 22.47 -12.74 -25.62
C GLU A 301 23.66 -12.03 -24.98
N SER A 302 23.83 -12.20 -23.67
CA SER A 302 24.88 -11.52 -22.90
C SER A 302 26.29 -11.95 -23.31
N VAL A 303 26.49 -13.23 -23.66
CA VAL A 303 27.82 -13.73 -24.06
C VAL A 303 28.08 -13.63 -25.57
N THR A 304 27.04 -13.50 -26.40
CA THR A 304 27.17 -13.40 -27.87
C THR A 304 27.04 -11.96 -28.41
N GLY A 305 26.41 -11.06 -27.65
CA GLY A 305 26.06 -9.71 -28.10
C GLY A 305 24.89 -9.68 -29.10
N LEU A 306 24.19 -10.79 -29.31
CA LEU A 306 23.05 -10.90 -30.23
C LEU A 306 21.75 -10.50 -29.53
N ASP A 307 20.82 -9.89 -30.29
CA ASP A 307 19.40 -9.84 -29.93
C ASP A 307 18.67 -10.97 -30.66
N LEU A 308 18.23 -11.99 -29.92
CA LEU A 308 17.58 -13.17 -30.49
C LEU A 308 16.19 -12.83 -31.03
N ILE A 309 15.48 -11.88 -30.42
CA ILE A 309 14.16 -11.44 -30.92
C ILE A 309 14.32 -10.70 -32.25
N GLU A 310 15.35 -9.88 -32.39
CA GLU A 310 15.69 -9.24 -33.67
C GLU A 310 15.92 -10.28 -34.77
N TRP A 311 16.66 -11.35 -34.47
CA TRP A 311 16.89 -12.45 -35.42
C TRP A 311 15.61 -13.19 -35.80
N MET A 312 14.75 -13.49 -34.83
CA MET A 312 13.45 -14.10 -35.08
C MET A 312 12.60 -13.23 -36.03
N LEU A 313 12.56 -11.91 -35.80
CA LEU A 313 11.85 -10.93 -36.64
C LEU A 313 12.41 -10.90 -38.07
N LYS A 314 13.75 -10.83 -38.22
CA LYS A 314 14.42 -10.80 -39.52
C LYS A 314 14.16 -12.06 -40.34
N ILE A 315 14.25 -13.24 -39.72
CA ILE A 315 13.98 -14.53 -40.38
C ILE A 315 12.52 -14.59 -40.84
N ALA A 316 11.57 -14.22 -39.99
CA ALA A 316 10.15 -14.20 -40.34
C ALA A 316 9.84 -13.20 -41.48
N ALA A 317 10.59 -12.10 -41.57
CA ALA A 317 10.45 -11.11 -42.64
C ALA A 317 11.15 -11.48 -43.96
N GLY A 318 11.82 -12.65 -44.04
CA GLY A 318 12.60 -13.06 -45.22
C GLY A 318 13.95 -12.36 -45.35
N GLU A 319 14.44 -11.74 -44.28
CA GLU A 319 15.73 -11.02 -44.18
C GLU A 319 16.72 -11.78 -43.27
N SER A 320 16.75 -13.11 -43.39
CA SER A 320 17.58 -13.97 -42.53
C SER A 320 19.05 -13.53 -42.53
N PRO A 321 19.71 -13.51 -41.35
CA PRO A 321 21.17 -13.48 -41.27
C PRO A 321 21.80 -14.66 -42.02
N ASP A 322 23.07 -14.51 -42.44
CA ASP A 322 23.85 -15.61 -43.05
C ASP A 322 24.24 -16.64 -41.99
N LEU A 323 23.31 -17.57 -41.69
CA LEU A 323 23.52 -18.60 -40.67
C LEU A 323 24.59 -19.63 -41.07
N ALA A 324 24.80 -19.85 -42.37
CA ALA A 324 25.75 -20.85 -42.85
C ALA A 324 27.21 -20.43 -42.64
N GLY A 325 27.49 -19.12 -42.70
CA GLY A 325 28.80 -18.53 -42.45
C GLY A 325 29.00 -17.97 -41.03
N PHE A 326 28.00 -18.07 -40.15
CA PHE A 326 28.06 -17.48 -38.83
C PHE A 326 28.77 -18.39 -37.82
N GLU A 327 29.89 -17.90 -37.27
CA GLU A 327 30.56 -18.53 -36.12
C GLU A 327 30.30 -17.69 -34.87
N PRO A 328 29.62 -18.21 -33.84
CA PRO A 328 29.35 -17.45 -32.62
C PRO A 328 30.64 -17.21 -31.82
N GLU A 329 30.95 -15.94 -31.56
CA GLU A 329 32.00 -15.56 -30.61
C GLU A 329 31.42 -15.46 -29.20
N LEU A 330 31.82 -16.38 -28.31
CA LEU A 330 31.42 -16.36 -26.90
C LEU A 330 32.41 -15.52 -26.09
N ASN A 331 31.91 -14.44 -25.48
CA ASN A 331 32.69 -13.56 -24.62
C ASN A 331 32.24 -13.67 -23.16
N GLY A 332 33.12 -14.19 -22.30
CA GLY A 332 32.90 -14.26 -20.86
C GLY A 332 31.88 -15.32 -20.42
N ALA A 333 31.18 -15.05 -19.33
CA ALA A 333 30.12 -15.91 -18.79
C ALA A 333 28.93 -15.06 -18.31
N SER A 334 27.74 -15.63 -18.36
CA SER A 334 26.52 -15.00 -17.89
C SER A 334 25.71 -15.95 -17.02
N MET A 335 25.00 -15.39 -16.04
CA MET A 335 24.10 -16.10 -15.15
C MET A 335 22.78 -15.34 -15.05
N GLU A 336 21.68 -16.08 -15.01
CA GLU A 336 20.33 -15.57 -14.80
C GLU A 336 19.74 -16.22 -13.55
N VAL A 337 18.94 -15.45 -12.82
CA VAL A 337 18.04 -15.97 -11.78
C VAL A 337 16.63 -15.46 -12.00
N ARG A 338 15.66 -16.31 -11.70
CA ARG A 338 14.23 -16.00 -11.83
C ARG A 338 13.64 -15.58 -10.48
N ILE A 339 13.23 -14.33 -10.40
CA ILE A 339 12.60 -13.77 -9.21
C ILE A 339 11.08 -13.94 -9.33
N TYR A 340 10.49 -14.61 -8.35
CA TYR A 340 9.07 -15.00 -8.31
C TYR A 340 8.37 -14.41 -7.09
N ALA A 341 7.09 -14.06 -7.27
CA ALA A 341 6.12 -13.79 -6.22
C ALA A 341 5.65 -15.10 -5.59
N GLU A 342 6.56 -15.78 -4.90
CA GLU A 342 6.33 -17.05 -4.21
C GLU A 342 6.88 -16.97 -2.79
N ASP A 343 6.28 -17.70 -1.86
CA ASP A 343 6.76 -17.83 -0.48
C ASP A 343 7.53 -19.15 -0.27
N PRO A 344 8.87 -19.15 -0.20
CA PRO A 344 9.66 -20.36 -0.01
C PRO A 344 9.38 -21.10 1.31
N LEU A 345 8.84 -20.43 2.34
CA LEU A 345 8.45 -21.07 3.60
C LEU A 345 7.16 -21.89 3.48
N LYS A 346 6.30 -21.54 2.53
CA LYS A 346 5.00 -22.18 2.30
C LYS A 346 5.01 -22.98 1.00
N ASP A 347 6.04 -23.80 0.83
CA ASP A 347 6.18 -24.65 -0.36
C ASP A 347 6.16 -23.89 -1.70
N PHE A 348 6.57 -22.62 -1.68
CA PHE A 348 6.54 -21.69 -2.83
C PHE A 348 5.12 -21.45 -3.34
N GLN A 349 4.17 -21.34 -2.42
CA GLN A 349 2.83 -20.86 -2.74
C GLN A 349 2.92 -19.46 -3.38
N PRO A 350 2.18 -19.20 -4.48
CA PRO A 350 2.10 -17.86 -5.08
C PRO A 350 1.64 -16.81 -4.06
N SER A 351 2.28 -15.64 -4.08
CA SER A 351 2.02 -14.52 -3.18
C SER A 351 1.54 -13.30 -3.98
N PRO A 352 0.23 -13.24 -4.33
CA PRO A 352 -0.32 -12.10 -5.05
C PRO A 352 -0.41 -10.86 -4.16
N GLY A 353 -0.41 -9.69 -4.79
CA GLY A 353 -0.57 -8.39 -4.12
C GLY A 353 0.21 -7.27 -4.78
N GLU A 354 0.15 -6.09 -4.18
CA GLU A 354 0.83 -4.89 -4.65
C GLU A 354 2.30 -4.86 -4.21
N LEU A 355 3.20 -4.62 -5.16
CA LEU A 355 4.60 -4.30 -4.88
C LEU A 355 4.71 -2.84 -4.45
N THR A 356 5.04 -2.63 -3.18
CA THR A 356 5.08 -1.31 -2.53
C THR A 356 6.43 -0.62 -2.61
N ASP A 357 7.49 -1.37 -2.90
CA ASP A 357 8.87 -0.88 -3.08
C ASP A 357 9.63 -1.86 -3.98
N VAL A 358 10.08 -1.35 -5.13
CA VAL A 358 10.78 -2.07 -6.19
C VAL A 358 12.04 -1.27 -6.50
N HIS A 359 13.18 -1.85 -6.17
CA HIS A 359 14.50 -1.30 -6.51
C HIS A 359 15.33 -2.38 -7.20
N TRP A 360 15.89 -2.00 -8.34
CA TRP A 360 16.79 -2.79 -9.17
C TRP A 360 18.18 -2.15 -9.13
N PRO A 361 19.27 -2.94 -9.27
CA PRO A 361 20.64 -2.41 -9.32
C PRO A 361 20.87 -1.51 -10.54
N GLU A 362 21.67 -0.45 -10.39
CA GLU A 362 21.79 0.64 -11.38
C GLU A 362 22.97 0.51 -12.38
N ASP A 363 23.94 -0.40 -12.17
CA ASP A 363 25.14 -0.58 -13.01
C ASP A 363 25.37 -2.05 -13.47
N ASP A 364 25.76 -2.26 -14.74
CA ASP A 364 26.26 -3.54 -15.32
C ASP A 364 25.38 -4.81 -15.12
N VAL A 365 24.10 -4.64 -14.79
CA VAL A 365 23.12 -5.73 -14.62
C VAL A 365 21.94 -5.51 -15.57
N ARG A 366 21.57 -6.56 -16.30
CA ARG A 366 20.34 -6.56 -17.10
C ARG A 366 19.19 -7.10 -16.27
N VAL A 367 18.08 -6.36 -16.23
CA VAL A 367 16.84 -6.79 -15.61
C VAL A 367 15.71 -6.78 -16.64
N ASP A 368 15.22 -7.98 -16.96
CA ASP A 368 14.03 -8.16 -17.78
C ASP A 368 12.83 -8.32 -16.82
N THR A 369 12.00 -7.29 -16.69
CA THR A 369 10.87 -7.23 -15.76
C THR A 369 9.67 -6.52 -16.37
N TRP A 370 8.51 -6.70 -15.76
CA TRP A 370 7.27 -6.00 -16.07
C TRP A 370 6.69 -5.23 -14.88
N VAL A 371 7.38 -5.22 -13.74
CA VAL A 371 6.91 -4.58 -12.51
C VAL A 371 7.66 -3.29 -12.20
N GLU A 372 6.98 -2.44 -11.46
CA GLU A 372 7.45 -1.18 -10.89
C GLU A 372 6.71 -0.94 -9.56
N ASN A 373 7.01 0.17 -8.89
CA ASN A 373 6.27 0.58 -7.70
C ASN A 373 4.75 0.69 -8.02
N GLY A 374 3.94 0.00 -7.23
CA GLY A 374 2.49 -0.08 -7.41
C GLY A 374 2.02 -1.10 -8.44
N SER A 375 2.89 -1.95 -8.99
CA SER A 375 2.44 -3.09 -9.79
C SER A 375 1.70 -4.11 -8.92
N GLU A 376 0.51 -4.52 -9.37
CA GLU A 376 -0.27 -5.59 -8.75
C GLU A 376 0.08 -6.94 -9.40
N VAL A 377 0.64 -7.86 -8.61
CA VAL A 377 0.94 -9.23 -9.05
C VAL A 377 -0.28 -10.10 -8.76
N SER A 378 -0.93 -10.59 -9.83
CA SER A 378 -2.12 -11.43 -9.70
C SER A 378 -1.78 -12.93 -9.54
N ALA A 379 -2.72 -13.70 -9.01
CA ALA A 379 -2.61 -15.16 -8.94
C ALA A 379 -3.13 -15.88 -10.20
N HIS A 380 -3.55 -15.16 -11.23
CA HIS A 380 -4.25 -15.72 -12.40
C HIS A 380 -3.33 -16.37 -13.45
N TYR A 381 -2.06 -15.99 -13.46
CA TYR A 381 -1.09 -16.41 -14.49
C TYR A 381 0.16 -17.02 -13.82
N ASP A 382 1.33 -16.57 -14.26
CA ASP A 382 2.64 -16.96 -13.73
C ASP A 382 3.13 -15.91 -12.71
N PRO A 383 3.76 -16.33 -11.59
CA PRO A 383 4.21 -15.42 -10.54
C PRO A 383 5.58 -14.76 -10.82
N MET A 384 6.17 -14.86 -12.01
CA MET A 384 7.49 -14.27 -12.28
C MET A 384 7.43 -12.75 -12.26
N ILE A 385 8.30 -12.15 -11.47
CA ILE A 385 8.46 -10.71 -11.30
C ILE A 385 9.51 -10.19 -12.28
N ALA A 386 10.66 -10.85 -12.31
CA ALA A 386 11.79 -10.42 -13.10
C ALA A 386 12.78 -11.56 -13.34
N LYS A 387 13.60 -11.38 -14.36
CA LYS A 387 14.84 -12.11 -14.56
C LYS A 387 15.98 -11.14 -14.30
N LEU A 388 16.90 -11.54 -13.43
CA LEU A 388 18.09 -10.76 -13.12
C LEU A 388 19.29 -11.44 -13.75
N ILE A 389 19.94 -10.74 -14.69
CA ILE A 389 20.94 -11.30 -15.59
C ILE A 389 22.23 -10.50 -15.46
N VAL A 390 23.33 -11.20 -15.25
CA VAL A 390 24.66 -10.59 -15.12
C VAL A 390 25.62 -11.13 -16.17
N HIS A 391 26.60 -10.31 -16.55
CA HIS A 391 27.68 -10.68 -17.46
C HIS A 391 29.04 -10.39 -16.85
N GLY A 392 29.88 -11.41 -16.77
CA GLY A 392 31.23 -11.35 -16.21
C GLY A 392 32.28 -11.84 -17.20
N LYS A 393 33.55 -11.52 -16.91
CA LYS A 393 34.71 -11.94 -17.71
C LYS A 393 34.91 -13.45 -17.71
N ASP A 394 34.47 -14.10 -16.64
CA ASP A 394 34.43 -15.54 -16.45
C ASP A 394 33.32 -15.88 -15.45
N ARG A 395 33.14 -17.18 -15.18
CA ARG A 395 32.09 -17.67 -14.27
C ARG A 395 32.21 -17.10 -12.84
N HIS A 396 33.43 -16.89 -12.34
CA HIS A 396 33.66 -16.39 -10.99
C HIS A 396 33.28 -14.91 -10.89
N ASP A 397 33.65 -14.11 -11.89
CA ASP A 397 33.25 -12.71 -12.00
C ASP A 397 31.72 -12.58 -12.14
N ALA A 398 31.10 -13.40 -12.99
CA ALA A 398 29.63 -13.44 -13.14
C ALA A 398 28.94 -13.79 -11.82
N LEU A 399 29.42 -14.79 -11.07
CA LEU A 399 28.87 -15.13 -9.75
C LEU A 399 29.03 -13.98 -8.74
N THR A 400 30.15 -13.27 -8.78
CA THR A 400 30.40 -12.12 -7.89
C THR A 400 29.40 -11.00 -8.19
N LYS A 401 29.21 -10.67 -9.47
CA LYS A 401 28.20 -9.70 -9.91
C LYS A 401 26.78 -10.15 -9.55
N LEU A 402 26.45 -11.43 -9.74
CA LEU A 402 25.12 -11.96 -9.39
C LEU A 402 24.83 -11.80 -7.90
N LYS A 403 25.81 -12.09 -7.03
CA LYS A 403 25.70 -11.91 -5.58
C LYS A 403 25.49 -10.45 -5.21
N ALA A 404 26.25 -9.53 -5.81
CA ALA A 404 26.09 -8.09 -5.58
C ALA A 404 24.71 -7.59 -6.02
N ALA A 405 24.32 -7.92 -7.25
CA ALA A 405 23.03 -7.54 -7.83
C ALA A 405 21.84 -8.05 -7.00
N LEU A 406 21.87 -9.31 -6.55
CA LEU A 406 20.84 -9.84 -5.65
C LEU A 406 20.84 -9.17 -4.29
N ALA A 407 22.00 -8.76 -3.78
CA ALA A 407 22.12 -8.09 -2.48
C ALA A 407 21.62 -6.62 -2.53
N GLU A 408 21.63 -5.99 -3.70
CA GLU A 408 21.11 -4.65 -3.97
C GLU A 408 19.62 -4.65 -4.34
N THR A 409 19.11 -5.68 -5.01
CA THR A 409 17.68 -5.79 -5.36
C THR A 409 16.78 -5.74 -4.12
N ARG A 410 15.69 -4.96 -4.19
CA ARG A 410 14.67 -4.85 -3.13
C ARG A 410 13.28 -4.99 -3.73
N LEU A 411 12.47 -5.87 -3.12
CA LEU A 411 11.07 -6.10 -3.48
C LEU A 411 10.26 -6.26 -2.20
N MET A 412 9.28 -5.38 -1.98
CA MET A 412 8.45 -5.38 -0.77
C MET A 412 6.96 -5.29 -1.08
N GLY A 413 6.13 -5.76 -0.15
CA GLY A 413 4.66 -5.74 -0.24
C GLY A 413 4.05 -7.13 -0.31
N ILE A 414 4.78 -8.07 -0.91
CA ILE A 414 4.43 -9.49 -1.02
C ILE A 414 5.65 -10.37 -0.70
N ALA A 415 5.43 -11.66 -0.46
CA ALA A 415 6.53 -12.61 -0.34
C ALA A 415 7.15 -12.87 -1.71
N THR A 416 8.48 -13.00 -1.73
CA THR A 416 9.23 -13.34 -2.95
C THR A 416 10.28 -14.41 -2.64
N ASN A 417 10.76 -15.08 -3.68
CA ASN A 417 11.88 -16.01 -3.56
C ASN A 417 13.27 -15.31 -3.50
N LEU A 418 13.32 -13.98 -3.38
CA LEU A 418 14.58 -13.21 -3.48
C LEU A 418 15.62 -13.63 -2.44
N ASP A 419 15.23 -13.78 -1.17
CA ASP A 419 16.16 -14.21 -0.12
C ASP A 419 16.59 -15.68 -0.31
N TYR A 420 15.70 -16.51 -0.85
CA TYR A 420 16.03 -17.89 -1.24
C TYR A 420 17.11 -17.92 -2.32
N LEU A 421 16.99 -17.09 -3.36
CA LEU A 421 17.99 -16.98 -4.43
C LEU A 421 19.35 -16.53 -3.90
N ARG A 422 19.39 -15.53 -3.01
CA ARG A 422 20.63 -15.06 -2.35
C ARG A 422 21.37 -16.21 -1.68
N GLN A 423 20.65 -17.09 -0.99
CA GLN A 423 21.23 -18.22 -0.29
C GLN A 423 21.62 -19.37 -1.24
N VAL A 424 20.85 -19.62 -2.30
CA VAL A 424 21.17 -20.64 -3.33
C VAL A 424 22.50 -20.31 -4.01
N VAL A 425 22.67 -19.08 -4.50
CA VAL A 425 23.91 -18.69 -5.21
C VAL A 425 25.11 -18.54 -4.28
N ALA A 426 24.88 -18.43 -2.97
CA ALA A 426 25.92 -18.40 -1.95
C ALA A 426 26.54 -19.78 -1.64
N GLN A 427 25.92 -20.89 -2.08
CA GLN A 427 26.44 -22.22 -1.81
C GLN A 427 27.80 -22.48 -2.48
N GLN A 428 28.67 -23.20 -1.77
CA GLN A 428 29.97 -23.59 -2.31
C GLN A 428 29.85 -24.55 -3.51
N SER A 429 28.88 -25.48 -3.49
CA SER A 429 28.59 -26.38 -4.61
C SER A 429 28.26 -25.62 -5.90
N PHE A 430 27.50 -24.53 -5.80
CA PHE A 430 27.23 -23.67 -6.94
C PHE A 430 28.49 -22.93 -7.39
N ALA A 431 29.28 -22.38 -6.46
CA ALA A 431 30.56 -21.74 -6.80
C ALA A 431 31.55 -22.67 -7.51
N ASP A 432 31.56 -23.96 -7.16
CA ASP A 432 32.42 -24.99 -7.77
C ASP A 432 31.85 -25.57 -9.08
N GLY A 433 30.64 -25.19 -9.48
CA GLY A 433 29.96 -25.72 -10.68
C GLY A 433 29.48 -27.16 -10.52
N ILE A 434 29.25 -27.60 -9.28
CA ILE A 434 28.72 -28.92 -8.93
C ILE A 434 27.20 -28.80 -8.78
N VAL A 435 26.50 -28.81 -9.92
CA VAL A 435 25.05 -28.64 -10.02
C VAL A 435 24.37 -29.92 -10.52
N SER A 436 23.09 -30.10 -10.19
CA SER A 436 22.24 -31.18 -10.71
C SER A 436 20.76 -30.77 -10.62
N THR A 437 19.90 -31.41 -11.41
CA THR A 437 18.43 -31.21 -11.42
C THR A 437 17.74 -31.48 -10.08
N ARG A 438 18.48 -32.01 -9.10
CA ARG A 438 18.00 -32.34 -7.76
C ARG A 438 18.72 -31.55 -6.66
N ALA A 439 19.65 -30.67 -7.01
CA ALA A 439 20.48 -29.95 -6.04
C ALA A 439 19.66 -29.14 -5.02
N LEU A 440 18.50 -28.61 -5.43
CA LEU A 440 17.62 -27.81 -4.58
C LEU A 440 16.64 -28.65 -3.73
N GLU A 441 16.52 -29.96 -3.95
CA GLU A 441 15.61 -30.83 -3.16
C GLU A 441 16.03 -30.92 -1.69
N SER A 442 17.33 -30.87 -1.42
CA SER A 442 17.90 -30.97 -0.07
C SER A 442 18.40 -29.64 0.48
N PHE A 443 18.09 -28.52 -0.19
CA PHE A 443 18.53 -27.20 0.25
C PHE A 443 17.70 -26.69 1.42
N GLU A 444 18.36 -26.32 2.52
CA GLU A 444 17.72 -25.76 3.71
C GLU A 444 17.73 -24.23 3.64
N PHE A 445 16.57 -23.64 3.38
CA PHE A 445 16.38 -22.19 3.37
C PHE A 445 16.23 -21.64 4.80
N LYS A 446 16.96 -20.56 5.12
CA LYS A 446 16.95 -19.92 6.46
C LYS A 446 16.47 -18.47 6.38
N PRO A 447 15.15 -18.22 6.48
CA PRO A 447 14.61 -16.88 6.29
C PRO A 447 14.81 -15.98 7.51
N SER A 448 15.06 -14.69 7.25
CA SER A 448 15.09 -13.65 8.28
C SER A 448 13.73 -12.96 8.43
N VAL A 449 12.70 -13.69 8.85
CA VAL A 449 11.33 -13.16 8.99
C VAL A 449 10.64 -13.55 10.30
N ALA A 450 9.65 -12.74 10.69
CA ALA A 450 8.60 -13.11 11.64
C ALA A 450 7.29 -13.34 10.88
N GLU A 451 6.74 -14.55 10.99
CA GLU A 451 5.48 -14.94 10.36
C GLU A 451 4.30 -14.60 11.28
N VAL A 452 3.28 -13.94 10.75
CA VAL A 452 2.05 -13.63 11.49
C VAL A 452 1.13 -14.85 11.51
N VAL A 453 1.09 -15.57 12.63
CA VAL A 453 0.15 -16.69 12.84
C VAL A 453 -1.25 -16.15 13.14
N LYS A 454 -1.34 -15.17 14.05
CA LYS A 454 -2.55 -14.41 14.36
C LYS A 454 -2.21 -12.92 14.38
N PRO A 455 -2.98 -12.05 13.71
CA PRO A 455 -2.64 -10.62 13.60
C PRO A 455 -2.97 -9.79 14.85
N GLY A 456 -3.78 -10.30 15.77
CA GLY A 456 -4.41 -9.48 16.83
C GLY A 456 -5.59 -8.67 16.30
N THR A 457 -6.14 -7.77 17.11
CA THR A 457 -7.30 -6.94 16.72
C THR A 457 -6.90 -5.87 15.70
N TYR A 458 -5.84 -5.12 15.99
CA TYR A 458 -5.32 -4.07 15.12
C TYR A 458 -3.83 -3.88 15.41
N THR A 459 -3.00 -4.57 14.64
CA THR A 459 -1.54 -4.50 14.76
C THR A 459 -0.95 -3.84 13.52
N THR A 460 -0.15 -2.79 13.71
CA THR A 460 0.48 -2.03 12.62
C THR A 460 1.97 -1.85 12.87
N VAL A 461 2.73 -1.69 11.78
CA VAL A 461 4.15 -1.30 11.85
C VAL A 461 4.22 0.21 12.07
N GLN A 462 5.00 0.65 13.04
CA GLN A 462 5.19 2.06 13.36
C GLN A 462 6.68 2.37 13.56
N ASP A 463 7.11 3.59 13.25
CA ASP A 463 8.39 4.15 13.65
C ASP A 463 8.22 5.51 14.35
N TYR A 464 9.31 6.05 14.89
CA TYR A 464 9.32 7.34 15.58
C TYR A 464 10.39 8.25 14.94
N PRO A 465 10.10 9.53 14.66
CA PRO A 465 8.90 10.30 15.05
C PRO A 465 7.66 10.08 14.17
N GLY A 466 7.71 9.12 13.23
CA GLY A 466 6.70 8.97 12.19
C GLY A 466 7.01 9.88 11.00
N ARG A 467 5.98 10.12 10.17
CA ARG A 467 6.04 10.83 8.90
C ARG A 467 5.86 12.34 9.06
N VAL A 468 6.89 13.01 9.53
CA VAL A 468 6.88 14.47 9.79
C VAL A 468 7.22 15.28 8.52
N GLY A 469 6.84 16.57 8.49
CA GLY A 469 7.18 17.51 7.40
C GLY A 469 6.12 17.66 6.30
N TYR A 470 4.94 17.07 6.49
CA TYR A 470 3.85 17.05 5.51
C TYR A 470 2.47 17.36 6.12
N TRP A 471 2.42 17.90 7.34
CA TRP A 471 1.19 18.26 8.05
C TRP A 471 0.41 19.34 7.29
N ASN A 472 1.13 20.31 6.68
CA ASN A 472 0.58 21.34 5.80
C ASN A 472 -0.03 20.81 4.49
N ILE A 473 0.18 19.54 4.16
CA ILE A 473 -0.46 18.83 3.05
C ILE A 473 -1.63 17.96 3.56
N GLY A 474 -1.77 17.79 4.87
CA GLY A 474 -2.69 16.84 5.49
C GLY A 474 -2.22 15.40 5.44
N VAL A 475 -0.92 15.18 5.48
CA VAL A 475 -0.36 13.84 5.69
C VAL A 475 -0.03 13.71 7.18
N PRO A 476 -0.71 12.82 7.92
CA PRO A 476 -0.43 12.64 9.33
C PRO A 476 0.92 11.97 9.59
N PRO A 477 1.55 12.25 10.74
CA PRO A 477 2.80 11.60 11.11
C PRO A 477 2.60 10.11 11.37
N SER A 478 1.42 9.68 11.79
CA SER A 478 1.21 8.34 12.29
C SER A 478 2.18 8.04 13.44
N GLY A 479 3.03 7.03 13.34
CA GLY A 479 3.88 6.64 14.47
C GLY A 479 3.10 5.99 15.61
N PRO A 480 3.82 5.58 16.67
CA PRO A 480 3.23 4.96 17.84
C PRO A 480 2.37 5.96 18.61
N MET A 481 1.14 5.59 18.97
CA MET A 481 0.22 6.43 19.73
C MET A 481 0.73 6.75 21.13
N ASP A 482 1.40 5.79 21.76
CA ASP A 482 2.25 5.93 22.95
C ASP A 482 3.70 5.74 22.50
N ASP A 483 4.34 6.87 22.20
CA ASP A 483 5.72 6.90 21.74
C ASP A 483 6.73 6.64 22.86
N TYR A 484 6.39 6.92 24.11
CA TYR A 484 7.27 6.65 25.24
C TYR A 484 7.55 5.14 25.38
N ALA A 485 6.51 4.32 25.49
CA ALA A 485 6.67 2.86 25.58
C ALA A 485 7.36 2.29 24.33
N PHE A 486 6.93 2.72 23.13
CA PHE A 486 7.54 2.29 21.87
C PHE A 486 9.05 2.58 21.82
N ARG A 487 9.48 3.80 22.17
CA ARG A 487 10.89 4.19 22.17
C ARG A 487 11.70 3.44 23.22
N ILE A 488 11.12 3.16 24.39
CA ILE A 488 11.74 2.31 25.42
C ILE A 488 11.89 0.87 24.90
N ALA A 489 10.89 0.28 24.24
CA ALA A 489 11.00 -1.06 23.64
C ALA A 489 12.20 -1.14 22.68
N ASN A 490 12.31 -0.16 21.77
CA ASN A 490 13.42 -0.06 20.84
C ASN A 490 14.77 0.07 21.58
N ARG A 491 14.83 0.92 22.61
CA ARG A 491 16.05 1.08 23.40
C ARG A 491 16.44 -0.20 24.15
N ILE A 492 15.47 -0.97 24.68
CA ILE A 492 15.71 -2.23 25.38
C ILE A 492 16.40 -3.25 24.48
N VAL A 493 16.01 -3.34 23.20
CA VAL A 493 16.68 -4.23 22.24
C VAL A 493 17.92 -3.62 21.58
N GLY A 494 18.25 -2.38 21.95
CA GLY A 494 19.44 -1.64 21.52
C GLY A 494 19.34 -0.97 20.15
N ASN A 495 18.12 -0.80 19.63
CA ASN A 495 17.88 -0.25 18.29
C ASN A 495 18.28 1.23 18.16
N HIS A 496 18.49 1.65 16.91
CA HIS A 496 18.40 3.07 16.55
C HIS A 496 16.98 3.60 16.82
N SER A 497 16.84 4.90 17.09
CA SER A 497 15.54 5.51 17.44
C SER A 497 14.50 5.43 16.33
N GLU A 498 14.94 5.32 15.08
CA GLU A 498 14.09 5.22 13.88
C GLU A 498 13.72 3.78 13.52
N ALA A 499 14.14 2.78 14.32
CA ALA A 499 13.81 1.40 14.03
C ALA A 499 12.30 1.17 14.15
N ALA A 500 11.74 0.52 13.12
CA ALA A 500 10.32 0.17 13.11
C ALA A 500 10.04 -0.98 14.08
N GLY A 501 8.92 -0.87 14.80
CA GLY A 501 8.37 -1.88 15.69
C GLY A 501 6.88 -2.08 15.41
N LEU A 502 6.21 -2.91 16.22
CA LEU A 502 4.77 -3.12 16.12
C LEU A 502 4.03 -2.37 17.23
N GLU A 503 2.92 -1.74 16.87
CA GLU A 503 1.88 -1.28 17.78
C GLU A 503 0.69 -2.24 17.67
N ALA A 504 0.27 -2.82 18.79
CA ALA A 504 -0.91 -3.67 18.89
C ALA A 504 -1.98 -3.00 19.78
N THR A 505 -3.21 -2.91 19.30
CA THR A 505 -4.35 -2.34 20.04
C THR A 505 -5.25 -3.45 20.60
N LEU A 506 -5.53 -3.40 21.90
CA LEU A 506 -6.30 -4.37 22.71
C LEU A 506 -5.75 -5.81 22.74
N ILE A 507 -5.63 -6.48 21.59
CA ILE A 507 -5.13 -7.86 21.48
C ILE A 507 -3.99 -7.86 20.49
N GLY A 508 -2.83 -8.35 20.91
CA GLY A 508 -1.63 -8.41 20.09
C GLY A 508 -1.54 -9.63 19.18
N PRO A 509 -0.46 -9.70 18.38
CA PRO A 509 -0.26 -10.79 17.42
C PRO A 509 0.34 -12.05 18.08
N SER A 510 0.18 -13.18 17.40
CA SER A 510 1.03 -14.37 17.54
C SER A 510 2.02 -14.41 16.38
N LEU A 511 3.31 -14.34 16.68
CA LEU A 511 4.40 -14.29 15.71
C LEU A 511 5.29 -15.52 15.83
N LYS A 512 5.48 -16.24 14.74
CA LYS A 512 6.47 -17.31 14.65
C LYS A 512 7.78 -16.76 14.08
N PHE A 513 8.85 -16.85 14.84
CA PHE A 513 10.16 -16.35 14.42
C PHE A 513 10.92 -17.44 13.67
N HIS A 514 11.38 -17.15 12.45
CA HIS A 514 12.20 -18.10 11.67
C HIS A 514 13.71 -17.86 11.84
N LYS A 515 14.09 -16.88 12.66
CA LYS A 515 15.45 -16.48 12.98
C LYS A 515 15.60 -16.22 14.47
N ASP A 516 16.74 -16.63 15.03
CA ASP A 516 17.15 -16.24 16.39
C ASP A 516 17.13 -14.71 16.53
N SER A 517 16.35 -14.21 17.49
CA SER A 517 16.02 -12.80 17.63
C SER A 517 16.06 -12.36 19.09
N VAL A 518 16.22 -11.06 19.31
CA VAL A 518 16.00 -10.42 20.62
C VAL A 518 14.84 -9.45 20.45
N VAL A 519 13.83 -9.58 21.30
CA VAL A 519 12.62 -8.75 21.28
C VAL A 519 12.38 -8.09 22.62
N ALA A 520 11.51 -7.09 22.67
CA ALA A 520 11.02 -6.51 23.91
C ALA A 520 9.53 -6.17 23.79
N LEU A 521 8.79 -6.35 24.89
CA LEU A 521 7.40 -5.95 25.04
C LEU A 521 7.31 -4.81 26.05
N THR A 522 6.56 -3.76 25.72
CA THR A 522 6.29 -2.60 26.61
C THR A 522 4.86 -2.09 26.37
N GLY A 523 4.43 -1.07 27.10
CA GLY A 523 3.07 -0.54 27.01
C GLY A 523 2.12 -1.30 27.94
N ALA A 524 0.86 -1.43 27.51
CA ALA A 524 -0.17 -2.18 28.20
C ALA A 524 0.28 -3.62 28.49
N LEU A 525 0.17 -4.06 29.75
CA LEU A 525 0.52 -5.43 30.11
C LEU A 525 -0.48 -6.43 29.51
N THR A 526 0.01 -7.50 28.91
CA THR A 526 -0.81 -8.59 28.36
C THR A 526 -0.40 -9.93 28.94
N GLU A 527 -1.24 -10.95 28.78
CA GLU A 527 -0.87 -12.36 29.00
C GLU A 527 0.05 -12.87 27.87
N ALA A 528 1.26 -12.32 27.74
CA ALA A 528 2.19 -12.70 26.69
C ALA A 528 2.96 -13.98 27.01
N THR A 529 3.14 -14.85 26.02
CA THR A 529 3.85 -16.11 26.15
C THR A 529 4.81 -16.38 25.00
N LEU A 530 5.90 -17.10 25.27
CA LEU A 530 6.82 -17.66 24.29
C LEU A 530 6.76 -19.19 24.41
N ASP A 531 6.20 -19.87 23.41
CA ASP A 531 5.85 -21.30 23.47
C ASP A 531 5.14 -21.66 24.79
N ASP A 532 4.03 -20.95 25.06
CA ASP A 532 3.16 -21.10 26.24
C ASP A 532 3.80 -20.74 27.59
N LYS A 533 5.05 -20.26 27.61
CA LYS A 533 5.70 -19.79 28.83
C LYS A 533 5.56 -18.27 28.97
N PRO A 534 5.10 -17.74 30.12
CA PRO A 534 5.01 -16.30 30.33
C PRO A 534 6.34 -15.58 30.09
N VAL A 535 6.27 -14.40 29.46
CA VAL A 535 7.44 -13.52 29.25
C VAL A 535 7.36 -12.26 30.08
N GLU A 536 8.51 -11.73 30.49
CA GLU A 536 8.58 -10.48 31.25
C GLU A 536 8.64 -9.28 30.31
N PHE A 537 7.73 -8.31 30.52
CA PHE A 537 7.77 -7.01 29.83
C PHE A 537 8.96 -6.16 30.31
N TRP A 538 9.29 -5.12 29.53
CA TRP A 538 10.31 -4.11 29.83
C TRP A 538 11.75 -4.65 29.95
N LYS A 539 11.99 -5.84 29.39
CA LYS A 539 13.30 -6.51 29.36
C LYS A 539 13.59 -7.16 28.00
N PRO A 540 14.87 -7.40 27.64
CA PRO A 540 15.22 -8.16 26.46
C PRO A 540 14.77 -9.62 26.60
N ILE A 541 14.02 -10.11 25.62
CA ILE A 541 13.56 -11.50 25.51
C ILE A 541 14.30 -12.16 24.36
N THR A 542 14.97 -13.28 24.61
CA THR A 542 15.62 -14.07 23.56
C THR A 542 14.61 -15.04 22.96
N VAL A 543 14.47 -15.00 21.64
CA VAL A 543 13.59 -15.87 20.86
C VAL A 543 14.45 -16.72 19.92
N LYS A 544 14.22 -18.03 19.90
CA LYS A 544 14.88 -18.96 18.98
C LYS A 544 14.05 -19.18 17.72
N ALA A 545 14.73 -19.49 16.62
CA ALA A 545 14.06 -19.89 15.39
C ALA A 545 13.11 -21.08 15.65
N GLY A 546 11.89 -20.99 15.13
CA GLY A 546 10.80 -21.94 15.33
C GLY A 546 9.84 -21.59 16.47
N GLN A 547 10.22 -20.72 17.41
CA GLN A 547 9.37 -20.36 18.54
C GLN A 547 8.27 -19.37 18.18
N VAL A 548 7.17 -19.42 18.93
CA VAL A 548 6.00 -18.55 18.76
C VAL A 548 5.84 -17.64 19.96
N LEU A 549 5.92 -16.33 19.73
CA LEU A 549 5.57 -15.30 20.70
C LEU A 549 4.11 -14.91 20.51
N THR A 550 3.27 -15.11 21.52
CA THR A 550 1.87 -14.68 21.53
C THR A 550 1.70 -13.50 22.47
N VAL A 551 1.18 -12.39 21.96
CA VAL A 551 0.81 -11.21 22.74
C VAL A 551 -0.71 -11.23 22.94
N GLY A 552 -1.16 -11.51 24.17
CA GLY A 552 -2.57 -11.69 24.49
C GLY A 552 -3.38 -10.38 24.56
N LYS A 553 -4.53 -10.45 25.23
CA LYS A 553 -5.38 -9.29 25.54
C LYS A 553 -4.70 -8.39 26.58
N ALA A 554 -4.81 -7.09 26.41
CA ALA A 554 -4.37 -6.09 27.37
C ALA A 554 -5.20 -6.20 28.66
N ILE A 555 -4.51 -6.27 29.80
CA ILE A 555 -5.10 -6.35 31.14
C ILE A 555 -5.48 -4.94 31.61
N LYS A 556 -4.59 -3.95 31.39
CA LYS A 556 -4.78 -2.52 31.65
C LYS A 556 -4.08 -1.70 30.57
N GLY A 557 -4.63 -0.52 30.28
CA GLY A 557 -4.23 0.28 29.12
C GLY A 557 -4.84 -0.24 27.82
N CYS A 558 -4.36 0.27 26.69
CA CYS A 558 -4.96 0.04 25.37
C CYS A 558 -3.96 -0.55 24.36
N ARG A 559 -2.68 -0.16 24.42
CA ARG A 559 -1.70 -0.49 23.38
C ARG A 559 -0.43 -1.12 23.92
N THR A 560 -0.01 -2.21 23.26
CA THR A 560 1.24 -2.92 23.53
C THR A 560 2.20 -2.72 22.38
N TYR A 561 3.49 -2.58 22.68
CA TYR A 561 4.53 -2.41 21.67
C TYR A 561 5.51 -3.57 21.67
N LEU A 562 5.86 -4.02 20.47
CA LEU A 562 6.88 -5.04 20.25
C LEU A 562 8.02 -4.44 19.42
N ALA A 563 9.23 -4.46 19.97
CA ALA A 563 10.46 -4.18 19.24
C ALA A 563 11.21 -5.48 18.96
N VAL A 564 11.84 -5.57 17.80
CA VAL A 564 12.81 -6.61 17.45
C VAL A 564 14.17 -5.94 17.21
N ARG A 565 15.26 -6.54 17.66
CA ARG A 565 16.60 -6.00 17.44
C ARG A 565 16.89 -5.89 15.93
N GLY A 566 17.30 -4.70 15.50
CA GLY A 566 17.46 -4.29 14.09
C GLY A 566 16.19 -3.66 13.48
N GLY A 567 15.03 -3.80 14.12
CA GLY A 567 13.74 -3.35 13.58
C GLY A 567 13.17 -4.27 12.51
N PHE A 568 11.95 -3.94 12.05
CA PHE A 568 11.35 -4.55 10.88
C PHE A 568 11.76 -3.81 9.60
N ASP A 569 12.14 -4.56 8.56
CA ASP A 569 12.50 -4.02 7.26
C ASP A 569 11.26 -3.90 6.38
N VAL A 570 10.67 -2.70 6.39
CA VAL A 570 9.53 -2.31 5.56
C VAL A 570 9.87 -1.04 4.76
N PRO A 571 9.17 -0.75 3.65
CA PRO A 571 9.39 0.43 2.83
C PRO A 571 9.29 1.75 3.60
N VAL A 572 10.08 2.73 3.15
CA VAL A 572 9.98 4.12 3.59
C VAL A 572 9.06 4.85 2.62
N TYR A 573 8.00 5.48 3.13
CA TYR A 573 7.09 6.31 2.34
C TYR A 573 7.01 7.70 2.95
N LEU A 574 7.41 8.72 2.17
CA LEU A 574 7.55 10.10 2.62
C LEU A 574 8.39 10.22 3.91
N GLY A 575 9.53 9.53 3.95
CA GLY A 575 10.49 9.61 5.05
C GLY A 575 10.21 8.74 6.29
N SER A 576 9.13 7.95 6.31
CA SER A 576 8.81 7.08 7.45
C SER A 576 8.29 5.70 7.05
N ARG A 577 8.49 4.73 7.95
CA ARG A 577 7.99 3.35 7.90
C ARG A 577 6.65 3.15 8.59
N SER A 578 6.07 4.19 9.17
CA SER A 578 4.79 4.10 9.85
C SER A 578 3.63 3.77 8.93
N THR A 579 2.72 2.91 9.37
CA THR A 579 1.47 2.63 8.66
C THR A 579 0.47 3.77 8.86
N PHE A 580 0.01 4.38 7.77
CA PHE A 580 -1.23 5.14 7.74
C PHE A 580 -2.30 4.32 7.02
N ALA A 581 -3.09 3.58 7.79
CA ALA A 581 -4.01 2.57 7.26
C ALA A 581 -5.12 3.16 6.38
N LEU A 582 -5.65 4.34 6.77
CA LEU A 582 -6.70 5.00 5.99
C LEU A 582 -6.16 5.40 4.61
N GLY A 583 -4.95 5.96 4.54
CA GLY A 583 -4.28 6.33 3.29
C GLY A 583 -3.65 5.17 2.52
N GLN A 584 -3.67 3.95 3.08
CA GLN A 584 -3.16 2.73 2.47
C GLN A 584 -1.67 2.79 2.07
N PHE A 585 -0.82 3.41 2.89
CA PHE A 585 0.63 3.46 2.67
C PHE A 585 1.48 3.40 3.95
N GLY A 586 2.76 3.10 3.77
CA GLY A 586 3.73 2.86 4.84
C GLY A 586 3.54 1.53 5.57
N GLY A 587 4.51 1.15 6.40
CA GLY A 587 4.54 -0.15 7.08
C GLY A 587 4.44 -1.35 6.13
N HIS A 588 3.74 -2.41 6.56
CA HIS A 588 3.56 -3.61 5.75
C HIS A 588 2.32 -3.48 4.84
N GLY A 589 2.54 -3.10 3.59
CA GLY A 589 1.46 -3.01 2.59
C GLY A 589 0.45 -1.90 2.84
N GLY A 590 0.76 -0.89 3.67
CA GLY A 590 -0.17 0.22 3.96
C GLY A 590 -1.34 -0.15 4.88
N ARG A 591 -1.29 -1.29 5.57
CA ARG A 591 -2.45 -1.84 6.30
C ARG A 591 -2.05 -2.49 7.64
N PRO A 592 -3.03 -2.79 8.52
CA PRO A 592 -2.83 -3.73 9.62
C PRO A 592 -2.39 -5.11 9.12
N LEU A 593 -1.68 -5.83 9.99
CA LEU A 593 -1.19 -7.19 9.72
C LEU A 593 -2.35 -8.17 9.50
N ARG A 594 -2.10 -9.20 8.70
CA ARG A 594 -3.03 -10.28 8.35
C ARG A 594 -2.38 -11.65 8.61
N PRO A 595 -3.18 -12.71 8.80
CA PRO A 595 -2.63 -14.06 8.91
C PRO A 595 -1.78 -14.42 7.69
N GLY A 596 -0.61 -14.97 7.94
CA GLY A 596 0.33 -15.39 6.91
C GLY A 596 1.25 -14.31 6.37
N ASP A 597 1.13 -13.05 6.80
CA ASP A 597 2.09 -12.00 6.46
C ASP A 597 3.51 -12.40 6.93
N MET A 598 4.50 -12.10 6.09
CA MET A 598 5.93 -12.33 6.37
C MET A 598 6.62 -10.99 6.61
N LEU A 599 6.91 -10.69 7.87
CA LEU A 599 7.60 -9.46 8.25
C LEU A 599 9.12 -9.66 8.23
N GLY A 600 9.82 -8.96 7.33
CA GLY A 600 11.27 -8.98 7.26
C GLY A 600 11.91 -8.44 8.55
N ILE A 601 12.80 -9.23 9.16
CA ILE A 601 13.67 -8.77 10.24
C ILE A 601 14.95 -8.25 9.59
N SER A 602 15.34 -7.03 9.93
CA SER A 602 16.45 -6.31 9.30
C SER A 602 17.72 -7.16 9.15
N GLN A 603 18.27 -7.13 7.93
CA GLN A 603 19.53 -7.76 7.55
C GLN A 603 20.56 -6.67 7.25
N ILE A 604 21.10 -6.03 8.29
CA ILE A 604 21.91 -4.79 8.22
C ILE A 604 23.14 -4.89 7.30
N ASN A 605 23.64 -6.09 7.04
CA ASN A 605 24.79 -6.31 6.15
C ASN A 605 24.40 -6.39 4.67
N LEU A 606 23.10 -6.41 4.33
CA LEU A 606 22.63 -6.37 2.94
C LEU A 606 22.51 -4.91 2.47
N PRO A 607 23.07 -4.55 1.29
CA PRO A 607 22.91 -3.23 0.69
C PRO A 607 21.44 -2.79 0.53
N ALA A 608 20.54 -3.72 0.17
CA ALA A 608 19.11 -3.45 0.03
C ALA A 608 18.37 -3.17 1.35
N CYS A 609 18.99 -3.41 2.52
CA CYS A 609 18.36 -3.16 3.81
C CYS A 609 18.52 -1.68 4.18
N THR A 610 17.42 -0.95 4.20
CA THR A 610 17.42 0.50 4.43
C THR A 610 17.33 0.89 5.92
N THR A 611 17.42 -0.09 6.82
CA THR A 611 17.27 0.13 8.27
C THR A 611 18.61 0.45 8.93
N THR A 612 18.58 1.30 9.95
CA THR A 612 19.78 1.70 10.69
C THR A 612 20.18 0.61 11.69
N ALA A 613 21.48 0.32 11.76
CA ALA A 613 22.02 -0.67 12.69
C ALA A 613 21.70 -0.32 14.17
N PRO A 614 21.54 -1.32 15.05
CA PRO A 614 21.47 -1.12 16.49
C PRO A 614 22.66 -0.30 17.00
N THR A 615 22.38 0.68 17.87
CA THR A 615 23.37 1.61 18.43
C THR A 615 23.82 1.24 19.83
N HIS A 616 23.11 0.31 20.48
CA HIS A 616 23.38 -0.12 21.85
C HIS A 616 23.28 -1.65 21.97
N ASP A 617 23.83 -2.18 23.07
CA ASP A 617 23.55 -3.54 23.51
C ASP A 617 22.15 -3.61 24.16
N PRO A 618 21.46 -4.77 24.07
CA PRO A 618 20.19 -4.95 24.75
C PRO A 618 20.33 -4.84 26.27
N ALA A 619 19.42 -4.12 26.92
CA ALA A 619 19.42 -3.89 28.37
C ALA A 619 17.99 -3.73 28.91
N PRO A 620 17.69 -4.18 30.14
CA PRO A 620 16.38 -3.98 30.76
C PRO A 620 16.15 -2.50 31.11
N ALA A 621 14.88 -2.08 31.11
CA ALA A 621 14.51 -0.80 31.68
C ALA A 621 14.49 -0.88 33.21
N ASP A 622 14.86 0.22 33.88
CA ASP A 622 14.63 0.40 35.31
C ASP A 622 13.12 0.28 35.61
N PRO A 623 12.69 -0.52 36.61
CA PRO A 623 11.28 -0.63 37.01
C PRO A 623 10.61 0.72 37.27
N ASP A 624 11.35 1.73 37.73
CA ASP A 624 10.81 3.07 37.99
C ASP A 624 10.47 3.86 36.72
N LEU A 625 10.85 3.34 35.52
CA LEU A 625 10.43 3.89 34.23
C LEU A 625 9.08 3.38 33.75
N ILE A 626 8.56 2.30 34.34
CA ILE A 626 7.32 1.66 33.91
C ILE A 626 6.15 2.54 34.39
N PRO A 627 5.36 3.13 33.47
CA PRO A 627 4.29 4.01 33.86
C PRO A 627 3.10 3.21 34.44
N GLY A 628 2.25 3.90 35.21
CA GLY A 628 0.96 3.38 35.61
C GLY A 628 -0.07 3.44 34.47
N TYR A 629 -0.94 2.44 34.40
CA TYR A 629 -2.06 2.38 33.45
C TYR A 629 -3.40 2.36 34.20
N PRO A 630 -3.83 3.48 34.80
CA PRO A 630 -5.11 3.57 35.49
C PRO A 630 -6.30 3.58 34.52
N ASP A 631 -7.52 3.49 35.03
CA ASP A 631 -8.76 3.74 34.27
C ASP A 631 -9.26 5.19 34.47
N HIS A 632 -8.56 5.95 35.32
CA HIS A 632 -8.74 7.39 35.55
C HIS A 632 -7.41 8.11 35.35
N TRP A 633 -7.36 9.02 34.39
CA TRP A 633 -6.13 9.65 33.91
C TRP A 633 -6.11 11.14 34.21
N GLU A 634 -5.00 11.63 34.77
CA GLU A 634 -4.68 13.05 34.77
C GLU A 634 -3.71 13.35 33.62
N ILE A 635 -4.09 14.27 32.74
CA ILE A 635 -3.33 14.61 31.53
C ILE A 635 -3.00 16.10 31.54
N GLY A 636 -1.70 16.42 31.53
CA GLY A 636 -1.17 17.77 31.46
C GLY A 636 -1.42 18.43 30.10
N VAL A 637 -2.01 19.63 30.12
CA VAL A 637 -2.34 20.42 28.93
C VAL A 637 -1.92 21.87 29.09
N LEU A 638 -1.59 22.52 27.99
CA LEU A 638 -1.40 23.96 27.93
C LEU A 638 -2.71 24.64 27.52
N TYR A 639 -2.99 25.80 28.10
CA TYR A 639 -4.18 26.58 27.80
C TYR A 639 -4.03 27.34 26.48
N GLY A 640 -4.91 27.05 25.51
CA GLY A 640 -4.89 27.62 24.16
C GLY A 640 -5.02 26.56 23.05
N PRO A 641 -5.24 26.99 21.79
CA PRO A 641 -5.24 28.40 21.35
C PRO A 641 -6.55 29.16 21.60
N HIS A 642 -7.70 28.50 21.49
CA HIS A 642 -9.03 29.14 21.44
C HIS A 642 -9.75 29.07 22.79
N GLY A 643 -9.07 29.45 23.87
CA GLY A 643 -9.63 29.47 25.22
C GLY A 643 -10.71 30.56 25.42
N ALA A 644 -11.03 30.84 26.68
CA ALA A 644 -11.86 31.96 27.08
C ALA A 644 -11.03 33.26 27.17
N PRO A 645 -11.63 34.46 26.99
CA PRO A 645 -13.05 34.72 26.75
C PRO A 645 -13.45 34.92 25.27
N ASP A 646 -12.53 34.83 24.32
CA ASP A 646 -12.81 35.13 22.90
C ASP A 646 -13.80 34.15 22.26
N PHE A 647 -13.82 32.89 22.73
CA PHE A 647 -14.65 31.81 22.18
C PHE A 647 -15.53 31.12 23.22
N PHE A 648 -14.98 30.84 24.40
CA PHE A 648 -15.68 30.19 25.51
C PHE A 648 -15.92 31.17 26.65
N THR A 649 -16.95 30.95 27.46
CA THR A 649 -17.07 31.69 28.73
C THR A 649 -16.02 31.20 29.73
N GLU A 650 -15.55 32.06 30.62
CA GLU A 650 -14.59 31.69 31.68
C GLU A 650 -15.10 30.51 32.50
N LYS A 651 -16.38 30.55 32.89
CA LYS A 651 -17.06 29.46 33.61
C LYS A 651 -17.08 28.14 32.84
N SER A 652 -17.18 28.18 31.51
CA SER A 652 -17.10 26.97 30.68
C SER A 652 -15.71 26.34 30.75
N ILE A 653 -14.66 27.15 30.78
CA ILE A 653 -13.28 26.68 30.90
C ILE A 653 -12.97 26.19 32.33
N GLU A 654 -13.46 26.87 33.36
CA GLU A 654 -13.35 26.38 34.75
C GLU A 654 -13.93 24.97 34.87
N LYS A 655 -15.17 24.77 34.39
CA LYS A 655 -15.81 23.45 34.35
C LYS A 655 -15.02 22.44 33.53
N PHE A 656 -14.43 22.86 32.40
CA PHE A 656 -13.63 21.99 31.54
C PHE A 656 -12.49 21.32 32.33
N PHE A 657 -11.81 22.07 33.21
CA PHE A 657 -10.71 21.57 34.04
C PHE A 657 -11.17 20.87 35.32
N GLU A 658 -12.32 21.23 35.88
CA GLU A 658 -12.84 20.61 37.12
C GLU A 658 -13.39 19.20 36.92
N GLN A 659 -13.89 18.89 35.73
CA GLN A 659 -14.65 17.67 35.49
C GLN A 659 -13.86 16.50 34.91
N ASP A 660 -14.47 15.33 35.03
CA ASP A 660 -14.02 14.12 34.37
C ASP A 660 -14.71 13.96 33.03
N TRP A 661 -13.90 13.70 32.00
CA TRP A 661 -14.33 13.41 30.65
C TRP A 661 -14.27 11.91 30.41
N GLU A 662 -15.36 11.29 30.01
CA GLU A 662 -15.40 9.86 29.72
C GLU A 662 -15.01 9.61 28.26
N VAL A 663 -14.12 8.64 28.02
CA VAL A 663 -13.72 8.23 26.68
C VAL A 663 -14.86 7.48 25.99
N HIS A 664 -15.37 8.05 24.91
CA HIS A 664 -16.48 7.49 24.15
C HIS A 664 -16.01 6.32 23.25
N TYR A 665 -16.89 5.35 22.99
CA TYR A 665 -16.56 4.13 22.23
C TYR A 665 -16.09 4.38 20.79
N ASN A 666 -16.53 5.48 20.18
CA ASN A 666 -16.12 5.91 18.84
C ASN A 666 -14.76 6.67 18.86
N SER A 667 -13.73 6.01 19.39
CA SER A 667 -12.37 6.53 19.54
C SER A 667 -11.37 5.60 18.87
N ASN A 668 -10.42 6.14 18.11
CA ASN A 668 -9.37 5.37 17.44
C ASN A 668 -8.13 6.23 17.14
N ARG A 669 -7.26 5.78 16.22
CA ARG A 669 -6.05 6.52 15.85
C ARG A 669 -6.29 7.89 15.19
N LEU A 670 -7.50 8.14 14.67
CA LEU A 670 -7.88 9.42 14.08
C LEU A 670 -8.23 10.45 15.17
N GLY A 671 -8.67 9.99 16.34
CA GLY A 671 -9.04 10.84 17.46
C GLY A 671 -9.77 10.10 18.58
N ILE A 672 -9.64 10.63 19.80
CA ILE A 672 -10.29 10.11 21.00
C ILE A 672 -11.48 10.99 21.35
N ARG A 673 -12.69 10.48 21.15
CA ARG A 673 -13.94 11.19 21.40
C ARG A 673 -14.24 11.19 22.90
N LEU A 674 -14.76 12.31 23.41
CA LEU A 674 -15.05 12.47 24.83
C LEU A 674 -16.52 12.80 25.06
N ASN A 675 -17.08 12.21 26.12
CA ASN A 675 -18.36 12.59 26.70
C ASN A 675 -18.12 13.52 27.89
N GLY A 676 -18.89 14.61 27.96
CA GLY A 676 -18.87 15.56 29.06
C GLY A 676 -19.97 16.61 28.88
N PRO A 677 -19.97 17.70 29.67
CA PRO A 677 -20.99 18.72 29.53
C PRO A 677 -20.84 19.48 28.22
N LYS A 678 -21.93 20.16 27.87
CA LYS A 678 -21.92 21.12 26.78
C LYS A 678 -21.11 22.36 27.15
N PRO A 679 -20.29 22.88 26.21
CA PRO A 679 -19.61 24.16 26.41
C PRO A 679 -20.60 25.33 26.39
N GLU A 680 -20.19 26.44 26.99
CA GLU A 680 -20.86 27.73 26.86
C GLU A 680 -19.92 28.68 26.09
N PHE A 681 -20.41 29.23 24.98
CA PHE A 681 -19.65 30.09 24.09
C PHE A 681 -19.97 31.57 24.32
N THR A 682 -19.02 32.46 24.04
CA THR A 682 -19.20 33.92 24.15
C THR A 682 -19.79 34.57 22.90
N ARG A 683 -19.99 33.78 21.84
CA ARG A 683 -20.56 34.19 20.56
C ARG A 683 -21.78 33.34 20.17
N ALA A 684 -22.64 33.91 19.35
CA ALA A 684 -23.90 33.28 18.93
C ALA A 684 -23.74 32.32 17.74
N ASP A 685 -22.73 32.52 16.90
CA ASP A 685 -22.40 31.73 15.71
C ASP A 685 -20.92 31.97 15.30
N GLY A 686 -20.47 31.29 14.24
CA GLY A 686 -19.13 31.44 13.66
C GLY A 686 -19.07 32.31 12.40
N GLY A 687 -20.15 33.04 12.07
CA GLY A 687 -20.23 33.86 10.85
C GLY A 687 -20.08 33.07 9.55
N GLU A 688 -19.26 33.58 8.61
CA GLU A 688 -19.01 32.94 7.30
C GLU A 688 -18.32 31.56 7.42
N ALA A 689 -17.69 31.26 8.56
CA ALA A 689 -17.06 29.97 8.81
C ALA A 689 -18.04 28.87 9.20
N GLY A 690 -19.26 29.23 9.63
CA GLY A 690 -20.30 28.27 9.97
C GLY A 690 -21.27 28.77 11.05
N LEU A 691 -22.42 28.09 11.12
CA LEU A 691 -23.54 28.46 11.98
C LEU A 691 -23.33 28.12 13.46
N HIS A 692 -22.41 27.22 13.79
CA HIS A 692 -22.18 26.83 15.18
C HIS A 692 -21.17 27.79 15.84
N PRO A 693 -21.36 28.20 17.10
CA PRO A 693 -20.39 29.01 17.85
C PRO A 693 -18.99 28.41 18.00
N SER A 694 -18.79 27.14 17.68
CA SER A 694 -17.45 26.54 17.66
C SER A 694 -16.74 26.68 16.32
N ASN A 695 -17.43 27.15 15.26
CA ASN A 695 -16.85 27.27 13.93
C ASN A 695 -15.88 28.45 13.81
N ILE A 696 -14.74 28.19 13.18
CA ILE A 696 -13.73 29.19 12.82
C ILE A 696 -13.31 28.97 11.38
N HIS A 697 -12.75 30.00 10.74
CA HIS A 697 -12.12 29.82 9.44
C HIS A 697 -11.06 28.74 9.54
N ASP A 698 -11.08 27.78 8.62
CA ASP A 698 -10.31 26.56 8.75
C ASP A 698 -8.82 26.85 9.01
N CYS A 699 -8.31 26.31 10.12
CA CYS A 699 -6.96 26.47 10.61
C CYS A 699 -6.30 25.11 10.80
N GLU A 700 -4.98 25.10 10.82
CA GLU A 700 -4.21 23.90 11.08
C GLU A 700 -4.17 23.58 12.57
N TYR A 701 -4.42 22.32 12.93
CA TYR A 701 -4.45 21.90 14.33
C TYR A 701 -3.09 21.41 14.83
N ALA A 702 -2.81 21.65 16.12
CA ALA A 702 -1.74 20.93 16.81
C ALA A 702 -2.18 19.51 17.18
N ILE A 703 -1.27 18.55 17.05
CA ILE A 703 -1.48 17.18 17.55
C ILE A 703 -1.66 17.24 19.07
N GLY A 704 -2.70 16.60 19.59
CA GLY A 704 -3.08 16.68 20.99
C GLY A 704 -4.08 17.79 21.31
N SER A 705 -4.52 18.58 20.33
CA SER A 705 -5.56 19.59 20.55
C SER A 705 -6.89 18.93 20.88
N ILE A 706 -7.60 19.48 21.86
CA ILE A 706 -8.96 19.06 22.20
C ILE A 706 -9.90 19.90 21.32
N ASN A 707 -10.39 19.32 20.24
CA ASN A 707 -11.18 20.01 19.22
C ASN A 707 -12.68 19.89 19.49
N PHE A 708 -13.42 21.00 19.49
CA PHE A 708 -14.87 21.02 19.72
C PHE A 708 -15.66 20.98 18.40
N THR A 709 -15.88 19.77 17.88
CA THR A 709 -16.72 19.53 16.69
C THR A 709 -18.20 19.73 17.05
N GLY A 710 -18.66 20.97 17.02
CA GLY A 710 -19.93 21.37 17.63
C GLY A 710 -19.82 21.44 19.16
N ASP A 711 -20.74 20.77 19.85
CA ASP A 711 -20.78 20.67 21.32
C ASP A 711 -19.89 19.56 21.90
N MET A 712 -19.40 18.64 21.05
CA MET A 712 -18.68 17.44 21.51
C MET A 712 -17.17 17.55 21.25
N PRO A 713 -16.32 17.33 22.27
CA PRO A 713 -14.88 17.34 22.10
C PRO A 713 -14.30 16.03 21.55
N VAL A 714 -13.18 16.15 20.84
CA VAL A 714 -12.33 15.05 20.41
C VAL A 714 -10.86 15.45 20.55
N ILE A 715 -10.04 14.57 21.13
CA ILE A 715 -8.59 14.74 21.13
C ILE A 715 -8.09 14.36 19.73
N LEU A 716 -7.45 15.29 19.04
CA LEU A 716 -6.80 15.04 17.75
C LEU A 716 -5.49 14.32 17.98
N THR A 717 -5.30 13.18 17.30
CA THR A 717 -4.18 12.27 17.57
C THR A 717 -3.36 12.02 16.30
N LYS A 718 -2.48 11.03 16.31
CA LYS A 718 -1.39 10.96 15.32
C LYS A 718 -1.81 10.57 13.90
N ASP A 719 -3.00 9.98 13.69
CA ASP A 719 -3.63 9.82 12.36
C ASP A 719 -4.79 10.81 12.16
N GLY A 720 -4.93 11.81 13.02
CA GLY A 720 -6.02 12.78 12.97
C GLY A 720 -5.90 13.78 11.82
N PRO A 721 -6.97 14.55 11.57
CA PRO A 721 -6.99 15.57 10.53
C PRO A 721 -6.05 16.73 10.87
N SER A 722 -5.48 17.35 9.83
CA SER A 722 -4.61 18.53 9.96
C SER A 722 -5.44 19.82 9.99
N LEU A 723 -6.07 20.16 8.87
CA LEU A 723 -6.78 21.41 8.64
C LEU A 723 -8.27 21.24 8.96
N GLY A 724 -8.85 22.18 9.71
CA GLY A 724 -10.28 22.18 9.99
C GLY A 724 -10.79 23.44 10.69
N GLY A 725 -12.11 23.58 10.75
CA GLY A 725 -12.79 24.82 11.17
C GLY A 725 -13.49 24.78 12.53
N PHE A 726 -12.83 24.30 13.58
CA PHE A 726 -13.38 24.24 14.93
C PHE A 726 -12.39 24.71 16.01
N VAL A 727 -12.90 25.36 17.05
CA VAL A 727 -12.08 25.84 18.18
C VAL A 727 -11.48 24.71 19.03
N CYS A 728 -10.34 25.02 19.66
CA CYS A 728 -9.56 24.13 20.53
C CYS A 728 -9.14 24.92 21.79
N PRO A 729 -9.74 24.69 22.97
CA PRO A 729 -9.40 25.47 24.16
C PRO A 729 -8.09 25.07 24.83
N VAL A 730 -7.61 23.83 24.62
CA VAL A 730 -6.36 23.32 25.20
C VAL A 730 -5.65 22.37 24.22
N THR A 731 -4.35 22.22 24.41
CA THR A 731 -3.51 21.24 23.71
C THR A 731 -2.68 20.44 24.71
N ILE A 732 -2.68 19.12 24.57
CA ILE A 732 -1.91 18.20 25.43
C ILE A 732 -0.41 18.42 25.23
N ALA A 733 0.35 18.46 26.32
CA ALA A 733 1.80 18.57 26.24
C ALA A 733 2.42 17.34 25.56
N LYS A 734 3.49 17.52 24.79
CA LYS A 734 4.19 16.44 24.07
C LYS A 734 4.51 15.25 24.97
N ALA A 735 5.02 15.51 26.17
CA ALA A 735 5.39 14.48 27.13
C ALA A 735 4.18 13.76 27.76
N GLU A 736 2.97 14.26 27.57
CA GLU A 736 1.74 13.70 28.13
C GLU A 736 0.90 12.96 27.07
N LEU A 737 1.20 13.16 25.78
CA LEU A 737 0.49 12.54 24.65
C LEU A 737 0.45 11.01 24.71
N TRP A 738 1.48 10.37 25.28
CA TRP A 738 1.52 8.92 25.40
C TRP A 738 0.35 8.35 26.22
N LYS A 739 -0.18 9.11 27.19
CA LYS A 739 -1.36 8.71 27.99
C LYS A 739 -2.58 8.53 27.09
N VAL A 740 -2.76 9.41 26.10
CA VAL A 740 -3.83 9.32 25.09
C VAL A 740 -3.71 8.04 24.25
N GLY A 741 -2.48 7.56 24.04
CA GLY A 741 -2.25 6.27 23.40
C GLY A 741 -2.72 5.06 24.20
N GLN A 742 -3.00 5.23 25.50
CA GLN A 742 -3.35 4.17 26.43
C GLN A 742 -4.78 4.22 26.95
N VAL A 743 -5.51 5.32 26.72
CA VAL A 743 -6.92 5.39 27.08
C VAL A 743 -7.77 4.47 26.19
N LYS A 744 -8.81 3.90 26.78
CA LYS A 744 -9.79 3.04 26.10
C LYS A 744 -11.22 3.49 26.43
N PRO A 745 -12.24 3.08 25.65
CA PRO A 745 -13.63 3.39 25.96
C PRO A 745 -14.02 3.08 27.41
N GLY A 746 -14.68 4.04 28.07
CA GLY A 746 -15.07 3.97 29.47
C GLY A 746 -14.04 4.48 30.48
N ASP A 747 -12.79 4.72 30.06
CA ASP A 747 -11.82 5.42 30.92
C ASP A 747 -12.28 6.87 31.15
N THR A 748 -11.82 7.47 32.25
CA THR A 748 -12.06 8.88 32.56
C THR A 748 -10.76 9.69 32.50
N ILE A 749 -10.85 10.94 32.04
CA ILE A 749 -9.73 11.87 31.89
C ILE A 749 -10.06 13.16 32.62
N ARG A 750 -9.15 13.62 33.49
CA ARG A 750 -9.11 14.99 33.99
C ARG A 750 -7.94 15.73 33.34
N PHE A 751 -8.24 16.85 32.70
CA PHE A 751 -7.19 17.71 32.15
C PHE A 751 -6.62 18.61 33.24
N VAL A 752 -5.29 18.71 33.29
CA VAL A 752 -4.57 19.50 34.30
C VAL A 752 -3.77 20.58 33.57
N ALA A 753 -4.09 21.85 33.83
CA ALA A 753 -3.34 22.95 33.24
C ALA A 753 -1.90 22.97 33.77
N ILE A 754 -0.94 23.07 32.86
CA ILE A 754 0.50 23.23 33.14
C ILE A 754 1.07 24.39 32.31
N ASP A 755 2.16 24.98 32.79
CA ASP A 755 2.89 26.00 32.03
C ASP A 755 3.86 25.38 31.01
N ASN A 756 4.38 26.23 30.11
CA ASN A 756 5.26 25.80 29.03
C ASN A 756 6.60 25.25 29.55
N ASP A 757 7.18 25.86 30.59
CA ASP A 757 8.46 25.42 31.15
C ASP A 757 8.35 24.03 31.79
N THR A 758 7.26 23.74 32.52
CA THR A 758 6.97 22.40 33.03
C THR A 758 6.86 21.40 31.89
N ALA A 759 6.14 21.74 30.81
CA ALA A 759 5.97 20.85 29.66
C ALA A 759 7.30 20.51 28.97
N VAL A 760 8.19 21.50 28.81
CA VAL A 760 9.54 21.31 28.26
C VAL A 760 10.38 20.40 29.17
N ALA A 761 10.38 20.66 30.49
CA ALA A 761 11.11 19.86 31.47
C ALA A 761 10.65 18.38 31.47
N LEU A 762 9.35 18.13 31.36
CA LEU A 762 8.81 16.77 31.19
C LEU A 762 9.31 16.10 29.90
N SER A 763 9.42 16.84 28.79
CA SER A 763 9.96 16.31 27.54
C SER A 763 11.45 15.98 27.65
N GLU A 764 12.26 16.83 28.27
CA GLU A 764 13.68 16.59 28.52
C GLU A 764 13.90 15.37 29.43
N ARG A 765 13.10 15.25 30.49
CA ARG A 765 13.06 14.08 31.37
C ARG A 765 12.81 12.80 30.58
N GLN A 766 11.83 12.79 29.66
CA GLN A 766 11.55 11.62 28.83
C GLN A 766 12.72 11.25 27.92
N GLU A 767 13.38 12.22 27.28
CA GLU A 767 14.57 11.92 26.46
C GLU A 767 15.71 11.32 27.30
N LEU A 768 15.93 11.85 28.50
CA LEU A 768 16.96 11.32 29.40
C LEU A 768 16.61 9.89 29.85
N ALA A 769 15.34 9.63 30.17
CA ALA A 769 14.84 8.29 30.50
C ALA A 769 15.06 7.30 29.36
N ILE A 770 14.67 7.67 28.14
CA ILE A 770 14.82 6.82 26.94
C ILE A 770 16.29 6.57 26.63
N LYS A 771 17.15 7.58 26.74
CA LYS A 771 18.58 7.42 26.46
C LYS A 771 19.27 6.49 27.48
N SER A 772 18.97 6.69 28.76
CA SER A 772 19.66 6.02 29.86
C SER A 772 19.07 4.68 30.29
N LEU A 773 17.78 4.42 29.99
CA LEU A 773 16.98 3.36 30.61
C LEU A 773 16.92 3.44 32.15
N MET A 774 17.15 4.64 32.71
CA MET A 774 17.07 4.93 34.14
C MET A 774 16.05 6.03 34.42
N ALA A 775 15.38 5.96 35.57
CA ALA A 775 14.42 6.99 35.99
C ALA A 775 15.12 8.29 36.39
N PRO A 776 14.88 9.42 35.69
CA PRO A 776 15.38 10.72 36.13
C PRO A 776 14.62 11.24 37.37
N PRO A 777 15.02 12.39 37.96
CA PRO A 777 14.29 13.07 39.05
C PRO A 777 12.96 13.69 38.58
N MET A 778 11.87 13.54 39.35
CA MET A 778 10.55 14.08 38.97
C MET A 778 10.54 15.60 38.93
N GLU A 779 9.79 16.15 37.98
CA GLU A 779 9.52 17.58 37.87
C GLU A 779 8.21 17.91 38.59
N ASP A 780 8.19 19.04 39.32
CA ASP A 780 6.99 19.53 39.98
C ASP A 780 6.07 20.21 38.96
N LEU A 781 4.80 19.80 38.92
CA LEU A 781 3.83 20.43 38.04
C LEU A 781 3.46 21.83 38.54
N VAL A 782 3.66 22.84 37.70
CA VAL A 782 3.24 24.21 37.98
C VAL A 782 1.85 24.45 37.42
N LYS A 783 0.90 24.85 38.29
CA LYS A 783 -0.43 25.29 37.87
C LYS A 783 -0.35 26.76 37.42
N PRO A 784 -0.59 27.09 36.15
CA PRO A 784 -0.56 28.47 35.67
C PRO A 784 -1.77 29.26 36.17
N ASP A 785 -1.64 30.59 36.22
CA ASP A 785 -2.77 31.50 36.33
C ASP A 785 -3.43 31.63 34.95
N LEU A 786 -4.73 31.35 34.88
CA LEU A 786 -5.51 31.38 33.64
C LEU A 786 -6.38 32.64 33.54
N ALA A 787 -6.29 33.55 34.51
CA ALA A 787 -7.03 34.80 34.49
C ALA A 787 -6.61 35.68 33.31
N PRO A 788 -7.55 36.38 32.64
CA PRO A 788 -7.21 37.33 31.59
C PRO A 788 -6.26 38.43 32.09
N GLU A 789 -5.24 38.74 31.30
CA GLU A 789 -4.31 39.84 31.57
C GLU A 789 -4.56 40.98 30.59
N ASN A 790 -4.74 42.22 31.10
CA ASN A 790 -5.04 43.40 30.29
C ASN A 790 -6.26 43.26 29.34
N GLY A 791 -7.23 42.41 29.70
CA GLY A 791 -8.42 42.16 28.90
C GLY A 791 -8.22 41.15 27.76
N LEU A 792 -7.02 40.58 27.63
CA LEU A 792 -6.70 39.51 26.68
C LEU A 792 -6.72 38.15 27.37
N SER A 793 -7.10 37.12 26.63
CA SER A 793 -7.02 35.73 27.09
C SER A 793 -5.59 35.35 27.48
N ALA A 794 -5.44 34.54 28.53
CA ALA A 794 -4.14 33.94 28.89
C ALA A 794 -3.58 33.00 27.80
N THR A 795 -4.35 32.71 26.74
CA THR A 795 -3.85 31.97 25.57
C THR A 795 -3.04 32.84 24.60
N ILE A 796 -3.08 34.18 24.73
CA ILE A 796 -2.43 35.12 23.83
C ILE A 796 -0.98 35.40 24.31
N LEU A 797 -0.01 34.98 23.50
CA LEU A 797 1.43 35.22 23.73
C LEU A 797 1.84 36.64 23.32
N ALA A 798 1.25 37.16 22.25
CA ALA A 798 1.42 38.53 21.80
C ALA A 798 0.23 38.96 20.93
N HIS A 799 -0.07 40.26 20.95
CA HIS A 799 -1.06 40.87 20.08
C HIS A 799 -0.48 42.17 19.52
N LEU A 800 -0.60 42.36 18.20
CA LEU A 800 -0.22 43.60 17.53
C LEU A 800 -1.44 44.22 16.87
N GLU A 801 -1.68 45.49 17.17
CA GLU A 801 -2.73 46.29 16.57
C GLU A 801 -2.49 46.49 15.05
N GLU A 802 -3.58 46.75 14.34
CA GLU A 802 -3.57 47.10 12.91
C GLU A 802 -2.78 48.41 12.66
N THR A 803 -2.05 48.45 11.54
CA THR A 803 -1.31 49.63 11.06
C THR A 803 -1.47 49.81 9.55
N ASP A 804 -0.98 50.91 8.99
CA ASP A 804 -1.02 51.17 7.54
C ASP A 804 -0.19 50.10 6.78
N GLY A 805 -0.88 49.12 6.19
CA GLY A 805 -0.29 48.00 5.44
C GLY A 805 -0.16 46.65 6.18
N ARG A 806 -0.39 46.60 7.50
CA ARG A 806 -0.38 45.35 8.29
C ARG A 806 -1.69 45.19 9.08
N PRO A 807 -2.43 44.08 8.90
CA PRO A 807 -3.62 43.78 9.70
C PRO A 807 -3.26 43.54 11.16
N GLU A 808 -4.25 43.57 12.07
CA GLU A 808 -4.01 43.07 13.43
C GLU A 808 -3.51 41.61 13.39
N VAL A 809 -2.67 41.23 14.35
CA VAL A 809 -2.15 39.84 14.45
C VAL A 809 -2.13 39.39 15.90
N THR A 810 -2.60 38.16 16.12
CA THR A 810 -2.63 37.52 17.43
C THR A 810 -1.81 36.23 17.39
N TYR A 811 -0.88 36.09 18.33
CA TYR A 811 -0.06 34.90 18.53
C TYR A 811 -0.60 34.14 19.73
N ARG A 812 -1.02 32.89 19.54
CA ARG A 812 -1.67 32.07 20.56
C ARG A 812 -0.82 30.85 20.92
N GLN A 813 -0.81 30.49 22.20
CA GLN A 813 -0.27 29.22 22.68
C GLN A 813 -1.06 28.06 22.07
N ALA A 814 -0.38 27.06 21.49
CA ALA A 814 -1.03 25.87 20.92
C ALA A 814 -0.29 24.58 21.33
N GLY A 815 -0.06 24.41 22.63
CA GLY A 815 0.78 23.33 23.18
C GLY A 815 2.27 23.69 23.20
N ASP A 816 3.11 22.84 23.80
CA ASP A 816 4.56 23.08 24.03
C ASP A 816 5.43 22.90 22.78
N GLN A 817 4.82 22.57 21.65
CA GLN A 817 5.50 22.39 20.37
C GLN A 817 4.92 23.27 19.27
N TYR A 818 3.94 24.14 19.59
CA TYR A 818 3.33 24.97 18.58
C TYR A 818 2.91 26.38 19.04
N ILE A 819 2.88 27.29 18.07
CA ILE A 819 2.28 28.61 18.17
C ILE A 819 1.29 28.75 17.01
N LEU A 820 0.08 29.24 17.29
CA LEU A 820 -0.90 29.59 16.27
C LEU A 820 -0.88 31.10 16.06
N LEU A 821 -0.52 31.55 14.86
CA LEU A 821 -0.63 32.95 14.45
C LEU A 821 -1.94 33.16 13.71
N GLU A 822 -2.66 34.23 14.01
CA GLU A 822 -3.94 34.59 13.38
C GLU A 822 -3.96 36.05 12.92
N TYR A 823 -4.31 36.32 11.66
CA TYR A 823 -4.41 37.68 11.11
C TYR A 823 -5.84 38.21 11.04
N GLY A 824 -6.03 39.46 11.43
CA GLY A 824 -7.28 40.20 11.27
C GLY A 824 -8.43 39.69 12.14
N PRO A 825 -9.65 40.21 11.95
CA PRO A 825 -10.84 39.64 12.56
C PRO A 825 -11.16 38.26 11.96
N ASN A 826 -12.10 37.53 12.57
CA ASN A 826 -12.56 36.20 12.11
C ASN A 826 -13.47 36.32 10.87
N VAL A 827 -12.90 36.75 9.75
CA VAL A 827 -13.53 36.89 8.42
C VAL A 827 -12.64 36.27 7.34
N MET A 828 -13.20 35.95 6.18
CA MET A 828 -12.39 35.49 5.04
C MET A 828 -11.89 36.67 4.21
N ASP A 829 -10.58 36.88 4.24
CA ASP A 829 -9.87 37.89 3.44
C ASP A 829 -8.64 37.25 2.76
N LEU A 830 -8.53 37.41 1.44
CA LEU A 830 -7.40 36.88 0.68
C LEU A 830 -6.08 37.56 1.04
N GLY A 831 -6.12 38.83 1.46
CA GLY A 831 -4.95 39.57 1.94
C GLY A 831 -4.30 38.90 3.15
N PHE A 832 -5.10 38.40 4.10
CA PHE A 832 -4.57 37.66 5.26
C PHE A 832 -3.82 36.40 4.80
N ARG A 833 -4.38 35.66 3.83
CA ARG A 833 -3.76 34.46 3.30
C ARG A 833 -2.46 34.74 2.54
N LEU A 834 -2.42 35.81 1.75
CA LEU A 834 -1.20 36.23 1.06
C LEU A 834 -0.14 36.68 2.07
N ARG A 835 -0.51 37.38 3.14
CA ARG A 835 0.43 37.78 4.19
C ARG A 835 1.05 36.58 4.91
N ILE A 836 0.26 35.54 5.18
CA ILE A 836 0.77 34.25 5.68
C ILE A 836 1.81 33.66 4.75
N HIS A 837 1.56 33.70 3.44
CA HIS A 837 2.52 33.21 2.47
C HIS A 837 3.82 34.01 2.49
N ALA A 838 3.75 35.34 2.53
CA ALA A 838 4.92 36.20 2.65
C ALA A 838 5.72 35.91 3.92
N LEU A 839 5.03 35.67 5.06
CA LEU A 839 5.67 35.24 6.30
C LEU A 839 6.35 33.87 6.14
N MET A 840 5.68 32.89 5.53
CA MET A 840 6.25 31.56 5.29
C MET A 840 7.50 31.62 4.40
N GLU A 841 7.49 32.42 3.34
CA GLU A 841 8.65 32.64 2.47
C GLU A 841 9.79 33.30 3.24
N ALA A 842 9.51 34.34 4.00
CA ALA A 842 10.51 35.03 4.82
C ALA A 842 11.13 34.11 5.89
N ILE A 843 10.36 33.21 6.49
CA ILE A 843 10.89 32.18 7.40
C ILE A 843 11.72 31.14 6.64
N ALA A 844 11.27 30.70 5.46
CA ALA A 844 11.96 29.70 4.66
C ALA A 844 13.33 30.18 4.15
N ASP A 845 13.53 31.50 3.99
CA ASP A 845 14.82 32.10 3.64
C ASP A 845 15.84 32.04 4.77
N VAL A 846 15.39 32.10 6.03
CA VAL A 846 16.27 32.10 7.22
C VAL A 846 16.46 30.71 7.82
N GLN A 847 15.40 29.89 7.85
CA GLN A 847 15.33 28.56 8.46
C GLN A 847 15.86 28.51 9.91
N PRO A 848 15.15 29.13 10.87
CA PRO A 848 15.56 29.13 12.26
C PRO A 848 15.74 27.71 12.81
N ASN A 849 16.90 27.43 13.41
CA ASN A 849 17.17 26.12 14.01
C ASN A 849 16.16 25.82 15.13
N GLY A 850 15.52 24.66 15.07
CA GLY A 850 14.47 24.24 16.01
C GLY A 850 13.05 24.56 15.55
N LEU A 851 12.85 25.37 14.51
CA LEU A 851 11.55 25.50 13.83
C LEU A 851 11.39 24.37 12.82
N LEU A 852 10.38 23.52 13.01
CA LEU A 852 10.26 22.23 12.32
C LEU A 852 9.32 22.26 11.12
N GLU A 853 8.20 22.97 11.22
CA GLU A 853 7.14 22.91 10.22
C GLU A 853 6.23 24.16 10.26
N LEU A 854 5.73 24.55 9.08
CA LEU A 854 4.81 25.68 8.89
C LEU A 854 3.56 25.20 8.15
N SER A 855 2.40 25.32 8.79
CA SER A 855 1.13 24.84 8.23
C SER A 855 0.11 25.98 8.13
N PRO A 856 -0.21 26.47 6.92
CA PRO A 856 -1.13 27.58 6.73
C PRO A 856 -2.59 27.13 6.74
N GLY A 857 -3.42 27.85 7.47
CA GLY A 857 -4.87 27.86 7.34
C GLY A 857 -5.36 28.96 6.39
N VAL A 858 -6.65 29.29 6.49
CA VAL A 858 -7.28 30.38 5.70
C VAL A 858 -6.72 31.75 6.11
N ARG A 859 -6.67 32.02 7.40
CA ARG A 859 -6.20 33.30 7.99
C ARG A 859 -5.23 33.11 9.16
N SER A 860 -4.65 31.91 9.25
CA SER A 860 -3.74 31.55 10.33
C SER A 860 -2.53 30.76 9.84
N LEU A 861 -1.48 30.74 10.65
CA LEU A 861 -0.28 29.93 10.44
C LEU A 861 0.04 29.17 11.73
N GLN A 862 0.01 27.84 11.66
CA GLN A 862 0.47 26.98 12.74
C GLN A 862 1.98 26.77 12.58
N LEU A 863 2.77 27.17 13.57
CA LEU A 863 4.22 26.98 13.61
C LEU A 863 4.55 25.85 14.57
N ARG A 864 5.19 24.79 14.08
CA ARG A 864 5.68 23.69 14.92
C ARG A 864 7.16 23.86 15.19
N TYR A 865 7.58 23.73 16.45
CA TYR A 865 8.97 23.90 16.87
C TYR A 865 9.35 22.90 17.97
N ASP A 866 10.65 22.66 18.13
CA ASP A 866 11.20 21.93 19.28
C ASP A 866 11.62 22.92 20.37
N ALA A 867 10.76 23.08 21.37
CA ALA A 867 10.98 24.01 22.49
C ALA A 867 12.26 23.75 23.31
N ARG A 868 12.87 22.57 23.20
CA ARG A 868 14.15 22.23 23.86
C ARG A 868 15.35 22.83 23.12
N ILE A 869 15.18 23.12 21.83
CA ILE A 869 16.22 23.70 20.95
C ILE A 869 15.97 25.19 20.76
N LEU A 870 14.71 25.57 20.53
CA LEU A 870 14.27 26.94 20.30
C LEU A 870 13.24 27.33 21.37
N PRO A 871 13.64 28.02 22.45
CA PRO A 871 12.72 28.47 23.49
C PRO A 871 11.60 29.35 22.93
N GLN A 872 10.39 29.21 23.47
CA GLN A 872 9.20 29.93 22.98
C GLN A 872 9.41 31.45 22.93
N ALA A 873 10.02 32.04 23.95
CA ALA A 873 10.30 33.47 24.01
C ALA A 873 11.21 33.94 22.85
N ALA A 874 12.22 33.14 22.48
CA ALA A 874 13.12 33.45 21.38
C ALA A 874 12.42 33.31 20.02
N LEU A 875 11.54 32.31 19.85
CA LEU A 875 10.70 32.19 18.67
C LEU A 875 9.75 33.39 18.55
N MET A 876 9.13 33.81 19.65
CA MET A 876 8.26 34.98 19.67
C MET A 876 8.99 36.28 19.30
N GLU A 877 10.18 36.51 19.87
CA GLU A 877 11.02 37.67 19.49
C GLU A 877 11.33 37.67 17.99
N TYR A 878 11.76 36.53 17.44
CA TYR A 878 12.02 36.38 16.02
C TYR A 878 10.78 36.66 15.15
N LEU A 879 9.61 36.12 15.52
CA LEU A 879 8.37 36.32 14.75
C LEU A 879 7.91 37.78 14.78
N LEU A 880 7.99 38.44 15.93
CA LEU A 880 7.60 39.84 16.08
C LEU A 880 8.52 40.77 15.28
N ASP A 881 9.83 40.50 15.29
CA ASP A 881 10.79 41.24 14.48
C ASP A 881 10.53 41.01 12.98
N LEU A 882 10.29 39.77 12.57
CA LEU A 882 10.05 39.42 11.17
C LEU A 882 8.76 40.07 10.65
N GLU A 883 7.71 40.10 11.46
CA GLU A 883 6.42 40.71 11.12
C GLU A 883 6.55 42.21 10.76
N ALA A 884 7.51 42.91 11.39
CA ALA A 884 7.80 44.30 11.10
C ALA A 884 8.52 44.53 9.76
N THR A 885 9.05 43.47 9.14
CA THR A 885 9.82 43.54 7.88
C THR A 885 9.01 43.15 6.63
N LEU A 886 7.85 42.52 6.81
CA LEU A 886 7.01 42.08 5.69
C LEU A 886 6.44 43.28 4.91
N PRO A 887 6.28 43.16 3.58
CA PRO A 887 5.69 44.21 2.76
C PRO A 887 4.22 44.48 3.14
N ALA A 888 3.70 45.60 2.63
CA ALA A 888 2.31 45.97 2.80
C ALA A 888 1.38 44.94 2.13
N THR A 889 0.29 44.61 2.81
CA THR A 889 -0.58 43.47 2.44
C THR A 889 -1.23 43.66 1.06
N ASP A 890 -1.59 44.89 0.69
CA ASP A 890 -2.21 45.25 -0.58
C ASP A 890 -1.24 45.24 -1.78
N GLU A 891 0.06 45.12 -1.54
CA GLU A 891 1.10 45.02 -2.57
C GLU A 891 1.50 43.57 -2.88
N LEU A 892 0.98 42.59 -2.14
CA LEU A 892 1.36 41.19 -2.24
C LEU A 892 0.88 40.54 -3.54
N LYS A 893 1.75 39.69 -4.09
CA LYS A 893 1.50 38.90 -5.31
C LYS A 893 2.05 37.50 -5.13
N VAL A 894 1.44 36.52 -5.79
CA VAL A 894 1.89 35.13 -5.73
C VAL A 894 1.79 34.46 -7.11
N ARG A 895 2.73 33.57 -7.40
CA ARG A 895 2.65 32.70 -8.58
C ARG A 895 1.49 31.72 -8.38
N SER A 896 0.64 31.59 -9.40
CA SER A 896 -0.55 30.73 -9.35
C SER A 896 -0.59 29.85 -10.59
N ARG A 897 -0.97 28.59 -10.43
CA ARG A 897 -1.25 27.71 -11.57
C ARG A 897 -2.75 27.56 -11.75
N VAL A 898 -3.25 27.66 -12.97
CA VAL A 898 -4.65 27.35 -13.31
C VAL A 898 -4.73 25.91 -13.80
N ILE A 899 -5.43 25.06 -13.06
CA ILE A 899 -5.54 23.63 -13.30
C ILE A 899 -6.95 23.32 -13.78
N HIS A 900 -7.06 22.80 -15.01
CA HIS A 900 -8.33 22.43 -15.61
C HIS A 900 -8.62 20.94 -15.40
N LEU A 901 -9.57 20.63 -14.53
CA LEU A 901 -9.95 19.25 -14.20
C LEU A 901 -11.31 18.88 -14.82
N PRO A 902 -11.47 17.64 -15.33
CA PRO A 902 -12.78 17.13 -15.70
C PRO A 902 -13.62 16.90 -14.44
N MET A 903 -14.93 17.14 -14.50
CA MET A 903 -15.84 16.77 -13.42
C MET A 903 -17.12 16.16 -13.98
N ALA A 904 -17.48 14.99 -13.44
CA ALA A 904 -18.81 14.41 -13.61
C ALA A 904 -19.71 14.96 -12.49
N PHE A 905 -20.83 15.58 -12.87
CA PHE A 905 -21.77 16.19 -11.94
C PHE A 905 -22.76 15.14 -11.41
N GLU A 906 -22.87 15.00 -10.09
CA GLU A 906 -23.71 14.00 -9.41
C GLU A 906 -23.55 12.56 -9.94
N ASP A 907 -22.29 12.12 -10.11
CA ASP A 907 -21.98 10.74 -10.51
C ASP A 907 -22.40 9.71 -9.44
N SER A 908 -22.48 8.44 -9.84
CA SER A 908 -23.03 7.38 -8.98
C SER A 908 -22.30 7.23 -7.64
N ALA A 909 -20.97 7.34 -7.59
CA ALA A 909 -20.19 7.20 -6.37
C ALA A 909 -20.46 8.34 -5.38
N THR A 910 -20.67 9.55 -5.88
CA THR A 910 -21.02 10.73 -5.08
C THR A 910 -22.39 10.57 -4.43
N LEU A 911 -23.39 10.12 -5.19
CA LEU A 911 -24.74 9.88 -4.68
C LEU A 911 -24.78 8.71 -3.69
N GLU A 912 -24.03 7.63 -3.96
CA GLU A 912 -23.93 6.48 -3.06
C GLU A 912 -23.37 6.87 -1.68
N ALA A 913 -22.42 7.81 -1.61
CA ALA A 913 -21.91 8.31 -0.33
C ALA A 913 -22.99 9.02 0.50
N VAL A 914 -23.91 9.74 -0.15
CA VAL A 914 -25.07 10.37 0.51
C VAL A 914 -26.06 9.30 0.98
N ASP A 915 -26.34 8.29 0.15
CA ASP A 915 -27.23 7.19 0.52
C ASP A 915 -26.67 6.35 1.67
N LYS A 916 -25.37 6.05 1.68
CA LYS A 916 -24.69 5.40 2.81
C LYS A 916 -24.84 6.21 4.10
N TYR A 917 -24.68 7.53 4.03
CA TYR A 917 -24.89 8.40 5.20
C TYR A 917 -26.33 8.33 5.71
N ARG A 918 -27.32 8.31 4.82
CA ARG A 918 -28.73 8.18 5.21
C ARG A 918 -29.02 6.85 5.90
N GLN A 919 -28.44 5.77 5.40
CA GLN A 919 -28.63 4.42 5.94
C GLN A 919 -27.94 4.21 7.28
N SER A 920 -26.76 4.81 7.49
CA SER A 920 -25.88 4.47 8.62
C SER A 920 -25.71 5.56 9.68
N VAL A 921 -26.03 6.82 9.37
CA VAL A 921 -25.75 7.96 10.26
C VAL A 921 -26.99 8.80 10.51
N ARG A 922 -27.63 9.36 9.47
CA ARG A 922 -28.82 10.23 9.61
C ARG A 922 -29.64 10.22 8.33
N ASP A 923 -30.83 9.63 8.39
CA ASP A 923 -31.71 9.48 7.22
C ASP A 923 -32.35 10.81 6.74
N THR A 924 -32.62 11.73 7.67
CA THR A 924 -33.29 13.00 7.39
C THR A 924 -32.54 14.21 7.93
N ALA A 925 -32.34 15.21 7.07
CA ALA A 925 -31.75 16.52 7.40
C ALA A 925 -32.12 17.54 6.30
N PRO A 926 -31.98 18.86 6.53
CA PRO A 926 -32.27 19.87 5.49
C PRO A 926 -31.45 19.68 4.20
N TRP A 927 -30.24 19.14 4.31
CA TRP A 927 -29.36 18.84 3.18
C TRP A 927 -29.63 17.49 2.49
N LEU A 928 -30.67 16.77 2.91
CA LEU A 928 -31.08 15.47 2.39
C LEU A 928 -32.47 15.56 1.74
N PRO A 929 -32.83 14.64 0.82
CA PRO A 929 -32.03 13.50 0.34
C PRO A 929 -30.93 13.87 -0.64
N ASN A 930 -30.86 15.13 -1.09
CA ASN A 930 -29.91 15.57 -2.11
C ASN A 930 -29.28 16.93 -1.77
N ASN A 931 -27.95 16.96 -1.86
CA ASN A 931 -27.11 18.08 -1.46
C ASN A 931 -27.20 19.28 -2.40
N VAL A 932 -27.28 19.03 -3.71
CA VAL A 932 -27.43 20.06 -4.76
C VAL A 932 -28.80 20.72 -4.65
N ASP A 933 -29.85 19.91 -4.41
CA ASP A 933 -31.11 20.27 -3.76
C ASP A 933 -31.00 21.44 -2.79
N PHE A 934 -30.30 21.13 -1.71
CA PHE A 934 -30.17 22.05 -0.61
C PHE A 934 -29.38 23.31 -0.99
N MET A 935 -28.29 23.17 -1.74
CA MET A 935 -27.52 24.33 -2.23
C MET A 935 -28.37 25.27 -3.07
N GLN A 936 -29.22 24.75 -3.95
CA GLN A 936 -30.12 25.57 -4.74
C GLN A 936 -31.04 26.39 -3.83
N ARG A 937 -31.73 25.73 -2.89
CA ARG A 937 -32.74 26.36 -2.03
C ARG A 937 -32.14 27.40 -1.11
N ILE A 938 -31.05 27.06 -0.41
CA ILE A 938 -30.44 27.94 0.59
C ILE A 938 -29.80 29.19 -0.03
N ASN A 939 -29.42 29.14 -1.31
CA ASN A 939 -28.85 30.26 -2.04
C ASN A 939 -29.86 31.05 -2.89
N GLY A 940 -31.14 30.63 -2.93
CA GLY A 940 -32.17 31.31 -3.71
C GLY A 940 -31.97 31.18 -5.23
N LEU A 941 -31.28 30.13 -5.68
CA LEU A 941 -30.97 29.91 -7.08
C LEU A 941 -32.20 29.39 -7.85
N PRO A 942 -32.38 29.80 -9.12
CA PRO A 942 -33.60 29.51 -9.87
C PRO A 942 -33.78 28.03 -10.21
N SER A 943 -32.69 27.26 -10.29
CA SER A 943 -32.72 25.82 -10.57
C SER A 943 -31.45 25.10 -10.14
N ARG A 944 -31.48 23.77 -10.15
CA ARG A 944 -30.31 22.91 -9.90
C ARG A 944 -29.20 23.16 -10.93
N GLU A 945 -29.59 23.42 -12.18
CA GLU A 945 -28.65 23.73 -13.26
C GLU A 945 -27.88 25.03 -12.98
N ALA A 946 -28.47 26.00 -12.27
CA ALA A 946 -27.74 27.19 -11.86
C ALA A 946 -26.62 26.87 -10.85
N VAL A 947 -26.81 25.90 -9.95
CA VAL A 947 -25.74 25.38 -9.07
C VAL A 947 -24.63 24.78 -9.93
N ARG A 948 -24.99 23.91 -10.88
CA ARG A 948 -24.06 23.27 -11.81
C ARG A 948 -23.25 24.31 -12.59
N ASP A 949 -23.91 25.31 -13.16
CA ASP A 949 -23.27 26.33 -14.01
C ASP A 949 -22.32 27.22 -13.18
N ILE A 950 -22.65 27.54 -11.92
CA ILE A 950 -21.72 28.19 -10.98
C ILE A 950 -20.50 27.30 -10.73
N LEU A 951 -20.69 26.00 -10.48
CA LEU A 951 -19.57 25.08 -10.21
C LEU A 951 -18.56 25.04 -11.36
N PHE A 952 -19.02 25.04 -12.61
CA PHE A 952 -18.16 24.99 -13.80
C PHE A 952 -17.62 26.36 -14.25
N SER A 953 -18.20 27.47 -13.80
CA SER A 953 -17.73 28.83 -14.15
C SER A 953 -16.80 29.44 -13.10
N ALA A 954 -16.75 28.86 -11.90
CA ALA A 954 -15.91 29.33 -10.82
C ALA A 954 -14.41 29.05 -11.04
N ARG A 955 -13.59 29.98 -10.54
CA ARG A 955 -12.13 29.81 -10.34
C ARG A 955 -11.89 29.67 -8.85
N TYR A 956 -11.53 28.47 -8.41
CA TYR A 956 -11.35 28.16 -6.99
C TYR A 956 -9.88 28.31 -6.59
N LEU A 957 -9.55 29.37 -5.86
CA LEU A 957 -8.19 29.58 -5.33
C LEU A 957 -7.96 28.69 -4.11
N VAL A 958 -6.95 27.82 -4.18
CA VAL A 958 -6.54 26.92 -3.10
C VAL A 958 -5.85 27.73 -1.99
N LEU A 959 -6.47 27.80 -0.81
CA LEU A 959 -5.95 28.51 0.35
C LEU A 959 -5.09 27.59 1.22
N GLY A 960 -5.55 26.36 1.45
CA GLY A 960 -4.85 25.35 2.24
C GLY A 960 -4.99 23.96 1.62
N LEU A 961 -4.22 23.01 2.14
CA LEU A 961 -4.27 21.61 1.75
C LEU A 961 -4.51 20.76 3.01
N GLY A 962 -5.06 19.56 2.82
CA GLY A 962 -5.41 18.67 3.93
C GLY A 962 -6.81 18.88 4.51
N ASP A 963 -7.79 19.35 3.70
CA ASP A 963 -9.23 19.49 4.06
C ASP A 963 -10.14 18.50 3.27
N VAL A 964 -10.17 17.20 3.59
CA VAL A 964 -9.37 16.56 4.63
C VAL A 964 -8.45 15.46 4.10
N TYR A 965 -7.21 15.48 4.58
CA TYR A 965 -6.11 14.57 4.24
C TYR A 965 -5.54 14.69 2.81
N LEU A 966 -4.28 14.25 2.65
CA LEU A 966 -3.61 13.90 1.39
C LEU A 966 -3.80 14.91 0.24
N GLY A 967 -3.52 16.19 0.52
CA GLY A 967 -3.56 17.25 -0.49
C GLY A 967 -4.97 17.73 -0.85
N ALA A 968 -6.01 17.28 -0.14
CA ALA A 968 -7.37 17.78 -0.32
C ALA A 968 -7.41 19.31 -0.12
N PRO A 969 -7.82 20.10 -1.12
CA PRO A 969 -7.74 21.55 -1.03
C PRO A 969 -8.88 22.11 -0.15
N CYS A 970 -8.57 23.15 0.62
CA CYS A 970 -9.58 24.13 1.04
C CYS A 970 -9.48 25.31 0.06
N ALA A 971 -10.41 25.40 -0.88
CA ALA A 971 -10.38 26.39 -1.96
C ALA A 971 -11.61 27.31 -1.93
N VAL A 972 -11.48 28.55 -2.41
CA VAL A 972 -12.58 29.52 -2.42
C VAL A 972 -12.76 30.13 -3.82
N PRO A 973 -14.01 30.36 -4.28
CA PRO A 973 -14.24 31.12 -5.50
C PRO A 973 -13.68 32.55 -5.42
N LEU A 974 -12.91 32.94 -6.45
CA LEU A 974 -12.39 34.30 -6.60
C LEU A 974 -13.50 35.35 -6.80
N ASP A 975 -14.57 34.99 -7.51
CA ASP A 975 -15.77 35.81 -7.68
C ASP A 975 -16.73 35.58 -6.51
N PRO A 976 -17.05 36.60 -5.69
CA PRO A 976 -17.99 36.45 -4.58
C PRO A 976 -19.38 35.95 -4.99
N ARG A 977 -19.81 36.15 -6.24
CA ARG A 977 -21.09 35.66 -6.77
C ARG A 977 -21.12 34.14 -6.96
N HIS A 978 -19.96 33.48 -6.92
CA HIS A 978 -19.85 32.03 -7.00
C HIS A 978 -19.72 31.36 -5.62
N ARG A 979 -19.68 32.15 -4.53
CA ARG A 979 -19.58 31.64 -3.16
C ARG A 979 -20.96 31.20 -2.66
N MET A 980 -21.35 29.99 -3.04
CA MET A 980 -22.59 29.38 -2.56
C MET A 980 -22.47 29.03 -1.07
N LEU A 981 -23.35 29.60 -0.24
CA LEU A 981 -23.44 29.29 1.17
C LEU A 981 -24.04 27.89 1.36
N THR A 982 -23.41 27.09 2.21
CA THR A 982 -23.95 25.79 2.59
C THR A 982 -23.51 25.40 4.00
N SER A 983 -24.22 24.46 4.62
CA SER A 983 -23.81 23.89 5.91
C SER A 983 -22.80 22.76 5.71
N LYS A 984 -21.90 22.55 6.67
CA LYS A 984 -21.24 21.23 6.82
C LYS A 984 -22.27 20.22 7.39
N TYR A 985 -22.07 18.94 7.15
CA TYR A 985 -22.89 17.84 7.67
C TYR A 985 -22.89 17.84 9.21
N ASN A 986 -24.02 17.45 9.82
CA ASN A 986 -24.14 17.26 11.26
C ASN A 986 -24.90 15.97 11.62
N PRO A 987 -24.21 14.93 12.14
CA PRO A 987 -22.74 14.79 12.23
C PRO A 987 -22.11 14.55 10.84
N ALA A 988 -20.78 14.63 10.74
CA ALA A 988 -20.06 14.37 9.49
C ALA A 988 -20.20 12.93 8.99
N ARG A 989 -20.01 12.69 7.68
CA ARG A 989 -20.00 11.35 7.09
C ARG A 989 -18.79 10.56 7.55
N THR A 990 -18.94 9.24 7.62
CA THR A 990 -17.86 8.28 7.88
C THR A 990 -17.13 7.83 6.60
N TYR A 991 -17.74 8.04 5.42
CA TYR A 991 -17.21 7.66 4.11
C TYR A 991 -17.56 8.69 3.03
N THR A 992 -16.60 8.96 2.16
CA THR A 992 -16.68 9.76 0.94
C THR A 992 -15.66 9.16 -0.02
N ALA A 993 -16.01 8.98 -1.29
CA ALA A 993 -15.13 8.37 -2.28
C ALA A 993 -13.99 9.31 -2.70
N GLU A 994 -12.84 8.74 -3.06
CA GLU A 994 -11.73 9.47 -3.66
C GLU A 994 -12.13 10.23 -4.94
N GLY A 995 -11.67 11.48 -5.03
CA GLY A 995 -11.94 12.40 -6.13
C GLY A 995 -13.27 13.13 -6.02
N THR A 996 -14.12 12.81 -5.03
CA THR A 996 -15.38 13.53 -4.84
C THR A 996 -15.11 15.01 -4.54
N VAL A 997 -15.90 15.88 -5.15
CA VAL A 997 -15.91 17.33 -4.95
C VAL A 997 -17.01 17.69 -3.96
N GLY A 998 -16.69 18.51 -2.96
CA GLY A 998 -17.63 18.98 -1.96
C GLY A 998 -17.58 20.49 -1.76
N ILE A 999 -18.69 21.08 -1.30
CA ILE A 999 -18.78 22.48 -0.87
C ILE A 999 -19.20 22.54 0.61
N GLY A 1000 -18.52 23.33 1.43
CA GLY A 1000 -18.76 23.46 2.87
C GLY A 1000 -18.56 24.89 3.31
N GLY A 1001 -19.60 25.54 3.86
CA GLY A 1001 -19.58 27.00 4.01
C GLY A 1001 -19.57 27.64 2.61
N VAL A 1002 -18.48 28.34 2.27
CA VAL A 1002 -18.21 28.88 0.94
C VAL A 1002 -17.03 28.19 0.24
N TYR A 1003 -16.44 27.18 0.89
CA TYR A 1003 -15.21 26.52 0.44
C TYR A 1003 -15.53 25.29 -0.39
N MET A 1004 -14.65 24.99 -1.35
CA MET A 1004 -14.63 23.79 -2.16
C MET A 1004 -13.49 22.88 -1.70
N CYS A 1005 -13.74 21.59 -1.67
CA CYS A 1005 -12.73 20.55 -1.49
C CYS A 1005 -12.80 19.46 -2.55
N ILE A 1006 -11.69 18.76 -2.74
CA ILE A 1006 -11.58 17.50 -3.49
C ILE A 1006 -11.01 16.47 -2.52
N TYR A 1007 -11.72 15.38 -2.27
CA TYR A 1007 -11.27 14.34 -1.35
C TYR A 1007 -10.12 13.52 -1.99
N GLY A 1008 -8.90 13.60 -1.45
CA GLY A 1008 -7.71 12.94 -2.02
C GLY A 1008 -7.67 11.42 -1.86
N MET A 1009 -8.60 10.86 -1.07
CA MET A 1009 -8.70 9.44 -0.73
C MET A 1009 -10.09 9.13 -0.19
N ASP A 1010 -10.43 7.84 -0.10
CA ASP A 1010 -11.60 7.39 0.63
C ASP A 1010 -11.50 7.81 2.10
N SER A 1011 -12.43 8.66 2.55
CA SER A 1011 -12.27 9.32 3.85
C SER A 1011 -13.59 9.83 4.46
N PRO A 1012 -13.64 10.06 5.79
CA PRO A 1012 -14.71 10.84 6.41
C PRO A 1012 -14.80 12.25 5.82
N GLY A 1013 -15.99 12.87 5.85
CA GLY A 1013 -16.16 14.20 5.25
C GLY A 1013 -17.39 14.95 5.72
N GLY A 1014 -17.23 16.27 5.85
CA GLY A 1014 -18.30 17.18 6.29
C GLY A 1014 -18.93 18.02 5.17
N TYR A 1015 -18.36 18.07 3.97
CA TYR A 1015 -18.80 18.99 2.92
C TYR A 1015 -19.99 18.42 2.14
N GLN A 1016 -20.86 19.26 1.63
CA GLN A 1016 -21.97 18.86 0.77
C GLN A 1016 -21.47 18.42 -0.61
N LEU A 1017 -21.89 17.25 -1.07
CA LEU A 1017 -21.32 16.58 -2.23
C LEU A 1017 -21.95 17.03 -3.55
N VAL A 1018 -21.15 17.25 -4.60
CA VAL A 1018 -21.63 17.81 -5.89
C VAL A 1018 -21.20 17.03 -7.14
N GLY A 1019 -20.12 16.25 -7.08
CA GLY A 1019 -19.62 15.48 -8.23
C GLY A 1019 -18.27 14.83 -7.94
N ARG A 1020 -17.59 14.32 -8.97
CA ARG A 1020 -16.28 13.65 -8.85
C ARG A 1020 -15.32 14.08 -9.97
N THR A 1021 -14.02 14.10 -9.66
CA THR A 1021 -12.94 14.49 -10.57
C THR A 1021 -11.79 13.47 -10.59
N LEU A 1022 -10.64 13.82 -11.18
CA LEU A 1022 -9.43 13.00 -11.21
C LEU A 1022 -8.79 12.86 -9.82
N PRO A 1023 -8.03 11.79 -9.56
CA PRO A 1023 -7.28 11.67 -8.31
C PRO A 1023 -6.23 12.77 -8.19
N ILE A 1024 -6.29 13.52 -7.09
CA ILE A 1024 -5.32 14.58 -6.76
C ILE A 1024 -4.14 14.06 -5.93
N TRP A 1025 -4.14 12.77 -5.58
CA TRP A 1025 -3.07 12.06 -4.89
C TRP A 1025 -2.59 10.87 -5.73
N ASN A 1026 -1.29 10.81 -6.03
CA ASN A 1026 -0.67 9.72 -6.78
C ASN A 1026 0.43 9.04 -5.94
N LYS A 1027 0.04 7.97 -5.24
CA LYS A 1027 0.88 7.20 -4.32
C LYS A 1027 2.24 6.77 -4.91
N TYR A 1028 2.30 6.48 -6.21
CA TYR A 1028 3.49 5.94 -6.88
C TYR A 1028 4.08 6.87 -7.96
N LEU A 1029 3.60 8.13 -8.04
CA LEU A 1029 4.12 9.16 -8.94
C LEU A 1029 4.24 8.75 -10.41
N LYS A 1030 3.34 7.89 -10.91
CA LYS A 1030 3.36 7.44 -12.31
C LYS A 1030 3.09 8.55 -13.32
N ASN A 1031 2.35 9.59 -12.91
CA ASN A 1031 2.00 10.71 -13.77
C ASN A 1031 3.02 11.84 -13.60
N PRO A 1032 3.68 12.31 -14.68
CA PRO A 1032 4.74 13.31 -14.60
C PRO A 1032 4.27 14.73 -14.21
N GLN A 1033 2.95 14.97 -14.13
CA GLN A 1033 2.41 16.26 -13.65
C GLN A 1033 2.47 16.42 -12.13
N PHE A 1034 2.73 15.33 -11.40
CA PHE A 1034 3.08 15.36 -9.99
C PHE A 1034 4.58 15.67 -9.87
N ALA A 1035 4.95 16.50 -8.89
CA ALA A 1035 6.36 16.79 -8.67
C ALA A 1035 7.07 15.59 -8.03
N GLU A 1036 8.38 15.47 -8.28
CA GLU A 1036 9.21 14.43 -7.69
C GLU A 1036 9.11 14.47 -6.15
N GLY A 1037 8.88 13.31 -5.53
CA GLY A 1037 8.68 13.20 -4.08
C GLY A 1037 7.38 13.82 -3.54
N ALA A 1038 6.51 14.37 -4.40
CA ALA A 1038 5.29 15.07 -4.01
C ALA A 1038 4.05 14.40 -4.62
N PRO A 1039 3.46 13.41 -3.93
CA PRO A 1039 2.27 12.69 -4.41
C PRO A 1039 1.00 13.55 -4.50
N TRP A 1040 1.02 14.82 -4.10
CA TRP A 1040 -0.11 15.74 -4.22
C TRP A 1040 -0.02 16.60 -5.49
N LEU A 1041 -1.12 16.72 -6.24
CA LEU A 1041 -1.17 17.50 -7.47
C LEU A 1041 -1.23 19.01 -7.21
N LEU A 1042 -2.07 19.41 -6.25
CA LEU A 1042 -2.43 20.80 -5.97
C LEU A 1042 -1.44 21.46 -5.02
N ARG A 1043 -1.20 22.75 -5.20
CA ARG A 1043 -0.31 23.59 -4.40
C ARG A 1043 -1.09 24.79 -3.86
N PHE A 1044 -0.54 25.44 -2.84
CA PHE A 1044 -1.08 26.71 -2.36
C PHE A 1044 -1.17 27.72 -3.51
N PHE A 1045 -2.29 28.43 -3.57
CA PHE A 1045 -2.63 29.41 -4.59
C PHE A 1045 -2.82 28.85 -6.01
N ASP A 1046 -2.88 27.54 -6.21
CA ASP A 1046 -3.44 27.02 -7.45
C ASP A 1046 -4.90 27.45 -7.60
N GLN A 1047 -5.37 27.54 -8.84
CA GLN A 1047 -6.74 27.80 -9.19
C GLN A 1047 -7.32 26.61 -9.91
N VAL A 1048 -8.30 25.95 -9.28
CA VAL A 1048 -9.00 24.83 -9.89
C VAL A 1048 -10.17 25.36 -10.73
N CYS A 1049 -10.27 24.87 -11.96
CA CYS A 1049 -11.38 25.12 -12.87
C CYS A 1049 -11.91 23.78 -13.38
N TYR A 1050 -13.23 23.62 -13.43
CA TYR A 1050 -13.84 22.39 -13.92
C TYR A 1050 -14.36 22.53 -15.36
N TYR A 1051 -14.32 21.44 -16.12
CA TYR A 1051 -15.09 21.29 -17.36
C TYR A 1051 -15.95 20.02 -17.30
N PRO A 1052 -17.15 20.04 -17.89
CA PRO A 1052 -18.09 18.93 -17.75
C PRO A 1052 -17.65 17.72 -18.58
N VAL A 1053 -17.77 16.53 -17.98
CA VAL A 1053 -17.66 15.22 -18.64
C VAL A 1053 -18.78 14.32 -18.14
N THR A 1054 -19.07 13.25 -18.88
CA THR A 1054 -19.92 12.15 -18.40
C THR A 1054 -19.17 11.28 -17.39
N GLU A 1055 -19.91 10.48 -16.60
CA GLU A 1055 -19.30 9.53 -15.66
C GLU A 1055 -18.43 8.49 -16.37
N ALA A 1056 -18.87 7.96 -17.51
CA ALA A 1056 -18.10 6.99 -18.30
C ALA A 1056 -16.80 7.59 -18.86
N GLU A 1057 -16.84 8.82 -19.36
CA GLU A 1057 -15.62 9.55 -19.77
C GLU A 1057 -14.69 9.77 -18.58
N LEU A 1058 -15.24 10.16 -17.42
CA LEU A 1058 -14.43 10.38 -16.22
C LEU A 1058 -13.74 9.09 -15.74
N ASP A 1059 -14.42 7.94 -15.76
CA ASP A 1059 -13.83 6.67 -15.34
C ASP A 1059 -12.64 6.27 -16.23
N GLU A 1060 -12.77 6.42 -17.56
CA GLU A 1060 -11.66 6.21 -18.50
C GLU A 1060 -10.50 7.19 -18.24
N MET A 1061 -10.81 8.47 -18.06
CA MET A 1061 -9.80 9.50 -17.77
C MET A 1061 -9.09 9.26 -16.44
N ARG A 1062 -9.79 8.77 -15.41
CA ARG A 1062 -9.21 8.43 -14.10
C ARG A 1062 -8.19 7.31 -14.23
N ASP A 1063 -8.48 6.27 -15.00
CA ASP A 1063 -7.56 5.15 -15.22
C ASP A 1063 -6.33 5.58 -16.03
N GLN A 1064 -6.52 6.33 -17.12
CA GLN A 1064 -5.41 6.88 -17.92
C GLN A 1064 -4.54 7.85 -17.12
N PHE A 1065 -5.15 8.68 -16.26
CA PHE A 1065 -4.42 9.66 -15.44
C PHE A 1065 -3.54 8.97 -14.39
N ARG A 1066 -4.04 7.91 -13.72
CA ARG A 1066 -3.25 7.10 -12.78
C ARG A 1066 -2.09 6.38 -13.46
N ALA A 1067 -2.31 5.91 -14.70
CA ALA A 1067 -1.29 5.25 -15.51
C ALA A 1067 -0.27 6.23 -16.14
N GLY A 1068 -0.44 7.54 -15.98
CA GLY A 1068 0.43 8.56 -16.57
C GLY A 1068 0.21 8.78 -18.08
N GLN A 1069 -0.87 8.26 -18.65
CA GLN A 1069 -1.21 8.34 -20.07
C GLN A 1069 -2.04 9.59 -20.42
N LEU A 1070 -2.78 10.12 -19.45
CA LEU A 1070 -3.52 11.37 -19.57
C LEU A 1070 -2.82 12.50 -18.81
N THR A 1071 -2.75 13.67 -19.44
CA THR A 1071 -2.34 14.91 -18.77
C THR A 1071 -3.45 15.96 -18.84
N VAL A 1072 -3.55 16.79 -17.81
CA VAL A 1072 -4.48 17.93 -17.73
C VAL A 1072 -3.80 19.23 -18.12
N LYS A 1073 -4.58 20.21 -18.58
CA LYS A 1073 -4.07 21.54 -18.88
C LYS A 1073 -3.72 22.28 -17.57
N ILE A 1074 -2.47 22.73 -17.47
CA ILE A 1074 -1.96 23.57 -16.38
C ILE A 1074 -1.34 24.83 -16.99
N GLU A 1075 -1.85 26.00 -16.62
CA GLU A 1075 -1.33 27.31 -17.05
C GLU A 1075 -0.70 28.04 -15.88
N GLU A 1076 0.31 28.87 -16.11
CA GLU A 1076 0.90 29.70 -15.08
C GLU A 1076 0.48 31.16 -15.22
N GLU A 1077 0.13 31.77 -14.09
CA GLU A 1077 -0.18 33.20 -14.00
C GLU A 1077 0.33 33.79 -12.67
N THR A 1078 0.08 35.08 -12.47
CA THR A 1078 0.34 35.77 -11.21
C THR A 1078 -0.98 36.24 -10.63
N PHE A 1079 -1.31 35.79 -9.43
CA PHE A 1079 -2.42 36.34 -8.67
C PHE A 1079 -1.94 37.64 -7.99
N ASP A 1080 -2.58 38.75 -8.31
CA ASP A 1080 -2.28 40.10 -7.82
C ASP A 1080 -3.47 40.63 -7.03
N LEU A 1081 -3.29 40.83 -5.72
CA LEU A 1081 -4.36 41.24 -4.82
C LEU A 1081 -4.97 42.59 -5.22
N LYS A 1082 -4.14 43.52 -5.70
CA LYS A 1082 -4.60 44.83 -6.16
C LYS A 1082 -5.49 44.74 -7.40
N SER A 1083 -5.15 43.82 -8.31
CA SER A 1083 -5.97 43.54 -9.49
C SER A 1083 -7.30 42.88 -9.12
N HIS A 1084 -7.30 41.99 -8.12
CA HIS A 1084 -8.53 41.38 -7.58
C HIS A 1084 -9.42 42.43 -6.90
N GLN A 1085 -8.86 43.34 -6.10
CA GLN A 1085 -9.63 44.43 -5.49
C GLN A 1085 -10.29 45.33 -6.55
N ALA A 1086 -9.56 45.68 -7.62
CA ALA A 1086 -10.14 46.45 -8.72
C ALA A 1086 -11.29 45.70 -9.43
N PHE A 1087 -11.22 44.38 -9.52
CA PHE A 1087 -12.33 43.55 -10.02
C PHE A 1087 -13.54 43.60 -9.08
N LEU A 1088 -13.33 43.51 -7.76
CA LEU A 1088 -14.41 43.62 -6.77
C LEU A 1088 -15.11 44.97 -6.86
N ASP A 1089 -14.35 46.07 -6.94
CA ASP A 1089 -14.88 47.43 -7.05
C ASP A 1089 -15.69 47.62 -8.34
N ALA A 1090 -15.20 47.09 -9.46
CA ALA A 1090 -15.89 47.15 -10.76
C ALA A 1090 -17.18 46.33 -10.81
N ASN A 1091 -17.37 45.37 -9.91
CA ASN A 1091 -18.54 44.47 -9.86
C ASN A 1091 -19.37 44.63 -8.58
N ALA A 1092 -19.12 45.67 -7.78
CA ALA A 1092 -19.68 45.84 -6.44
C ALA A 1092 -21.21 45.74 -6.41
N ASP A 1093 -21.91 46.39 -7.35
CA ASP A 1093 -23.36 46.38 -7.43
C ASP A 1093 -23.93 44.97 -7.68
N SER A 1094 -23.34 44.22 -8.62
CA SER A 1094 -23.76 42.85 -8.94
C SER A 1094 -23.46 41.86 -7.81
N ILE A 1095 -22.34 42.08 -7.10
CA ILE A 1095 -22.00 41.29 -5.90
C ILE A 1095 -23.00 41.56 -4.77
N ALA A 1096 -23.39 42.82 -4.56
CA ALA A 1096 -24.36 43.20 -3.55
C ALA A 1096 -25.74 42.60 -3.84
N GLU A 1097 -26.22 42.67 -5.10
CA GLU A 1097 -27.50 42.07 -5.52
C GLU A 1097 -27.53 40.55 -5.26
N PHE A 1098 -26.46 39.83 -5.61
CA PHE A 1098 -26.35 38.40 -5.34
C PHE A 1098 -26.39 38.09 -3.83
N ARG A 1099 -25.67 38.86 -3.01
CA ARG A 1099 -25.64 38.69 -1.56
C ARG A 1099 -26.99 38.93 -0.91
N GLU A 1100 -27.74 39.94 -1.35
CA GLU A 1100 -29.09 40.21 -0.84
C GLU A 1100 -30.05 39.04 -1.13
N LEU A 1101 -30.02 38.51 -2.37
CA LEU A 1101 -30.83 37.35 -2.76
C LEU A 1101 -30.46 36.12 -1.91
N GLN A 1102 -29.17 35.84 -1.78
CA GLN A 1102 -28.64 34.72 -1.01
C GLN A 1102 -29.02 34.83 0.47
N GLN A 1103 -28.87 36.00 1.09
CA GLN A 1103 -29.22 36.23 2.50
C GLN A 1103 -30.72 36.03 2.77
N ALA A 1104 -31.59 36.50 1.88
CA ALA A 1104 -33.03 36.30 2.00
C ALA A 1104 -33.42 34.82 1.93
N ALA A 1105 -32.82 34.07 1.00
CA ALA A 1105 -33.05 32.62 0.88
C ALA A 1105 -32.48 31.84 2.07
N TYR A 1106 -31.29 32.20 2.52
CA TYR A 1106 -30.62 31.62 3.67
C TYR A 1106 -31.45 31.78 4.95
N ALA A 1107 -31.94 33.00 5.23
CA ALA A 1107 -32.78 33.27 6.39
C ALA A 1107 -34.06 32.41 6.39
N LYS A 1108 -34.65 32.18 5.21
CA LYS A 1108 -35.82 31.32 5.04
C LYS A 1108 -35.50 29.84 5.31
N GLU A 1109 -34.40 29.30 4.78
CA GLU A 1109 -34.02 27.90 4.98
C GLU A 1109 -33.61 27.62 6.43
N VAL A 1110 -32.87 28.53 7.07
CA VAL A 1110 -32.48 28.40 8.49
C VAL A 1110 -33.71 28.42 9.41
N ALA A 1111 -34.73 29.22 9.11
CA ALA A 1111 -35.98 29.22 9.87
C ALA A 1111 -36.69 27.86 9.79
N LEU A 1112 -36.79 27.27 8.60
CA LEU A 1112 -37.39 25.94 8.39
C LEU A 1112 -36.63 24.85 9.15
N TRP A 1113 -35.30 24.94 9.21
CA TRP A 1113 -34.48 23.99 9.95
C TRP A 1113 -34.72 24.05 11.46
N LYS A 1114 -34.75 25.26 12.05
CA LYS A 1114 -35.02 25.44 13.49
C LYS A 1114 -36.36 24.85 13.92
N ASP A 1115 -37.38 24.99 13.06
CA ASP A 1115 -38.71 24.42 13.32
C ASP A 1115 -38.68 22.88 13.27
N SER A 1116 -37.93 22.28 12.34
CA SER A 1116 -37.78 20.82 12.22
C SER A 1116 -36.96 20.19 13.35
N GLU A 1117 -35.89 20.84 13.82
CA GLU A 1117 -35.09 20.32 14.95
C GLU A 1117 -35.86 20.33 16.27
N ALA A 1118 -36.70 21.35 16.48
CA ALA A 1118 -37.58 21.42 17.65
C ALA A 1118 -38.57 20.24 17.70
N GLU A 1119 -39.08 19.79 16.54
CA GLU A 1119 -39.97 18.62 16.45
C GLU A 1119 -39.25 17.28 16.68
N GLU A 1120 -37.99 17.11 16.26
CA GLU A 1120 -37.19 15.90 16.54
C GLU A 1120 -36.79 15.81 18.02
N LEU A 1121 -36.38 16.93 18.63
CA LEU A 1121 -36.05 17.00 20.05
C LEU A 1121 -37.25 16.64 20.95
N ASP A 1122 -38.47 17.05 20.58
CA ASP A 1122 -39.70 16.69 21.30
C ASP A 1122 -40.06 15.19 21.17
N LYS A 1123 -39.66 14.52 20.08
CA LYS A 1123 -39.82 13.06 19.92
C LYS A 1123 -38.81 12.27 20.75
N LEU A 1124 -37.54 12.69 20.76
CA LEU A 1124 -36.47 12.05 21.52
C LEU A 1124 -36.66 12.19 23.05
N ALA A 1125 -37.20 13.31 23.51
CA ALA A 1125 -37.53 13.53 24.93
C ALA A 1125 -38.65 12.61 25.48
N LYS A 1126 -39.39 11.92 24.61
CA LYS A 1126 -40.52 11.03 24.96
C LYS A 1126 -40.17 9.54 24.88
N ALA A 1127 -38.90 9.17 24.72
CA ALA A 1127 -38.46 7.77 24.66
C ALA A 1127 -38.59 7.06 26.04
N PRO A 1128 -39.03 5.78 26.08
CA PRO A 1128 -39.25 5.05 27.33
C PRO A 1128 -37.94 4.71 28.06
N PRO A 1129 -37.95 4.62 29.42
CA PRO A 1129 -36.76 4.32 30.22
C PRO A 1129 -36.30 2.85 30.11
N LYS A 1130 -34.98 2.63 30.29
CA LYS A 1130 -34.30 1.31 30.24
C LYS A 1130 -34.88 0.32 31.27
N ALA A 1131 -34.99 -0.96 30.86
CA ALA A 1131 -35.46 -2.07 31.68
C ALA A 1131 -34.44 -2.52 32.75
N ASP A 1132 -34.94 -3.06 33.86
CA ASP A 1132 -34.20 -3.44 35.07
C ASP A 1132 -33.45 -4.78 34.90
N VAL A 1133 -32.14 -4.80 35.21
CA VAL A 1133 -31.19 -5.90 34.89
C VAL A 1133 -31.32 -7.09 35.85
N SER A 1134 -31.93 -6.92 37.03
CA SER A 1134 -32.01 -7.96 38.07
C SER A 1134 -32.86 -9.18 37.73
N ASP A 1135 -33.59 -9.14 36.60
CA ASP A 1135 -34.61 -10.14 36.23
C ASP A 1135 -34.15 -11.08 35.09
N LEU A 1136 -32.91 -10.92 34.59
CA LEU A 1136 -32.41 -11.63 33.40
C LEU A 1136 -31.72 -12.97 33.71
N ALA A 1137 -31.28 -13.20 34.94
CA ALA A 1137 -30.62 -14.45 35.37
C ALA A 1137 -31.53 -15.70 35.30
N LYS A 1138 -32.86 -15.50 35.17
CA LYS A 1138 -33.83 -16.60 35.02
C LYS A 1138 -33.79 -17.29 33.66
N PHE A 1139 -33.10 -16.69 32.67
CA PHE A 1139 -33.06 -17.22 31.31
C PHE A 1139 -31.84 -18.13 31.06
N GLY A 1140 -30.80 -18.11 31.90
CA GLY A 1140 -29.60 -18.94 31.73
C GLY A 1140 -28.33 -18.19 32.12
N GLU A 1141 -27.17 -18.70 31.73
CA GLU A 1141 -25.90 -18.00 31.90
C GLU A 1141 -25.82 -16.79 30.99
N LEU A 1142 -25.38 -15.65 31.52
CA LEU A 1142 -25.37 -14.38 30.81
C LEU A 1142 -24.06 -14.19 30.04
N VAL A 1143 -24.18 -14.01 28.73
CA VAL A 1143 -23.09 -13.47 27.91
C VAL A 1143 -23.23 -11.96 27.92
N SER A 1144 -22.19 -11.26 28.36
CA SER A 1144 -22.19 -9.80 28.54
C SER A 1144 -21.22 -9.13 27.57
N ALA A 1145 -21.44 -7.85 27.28
CA ALA A 1145 -20.55 -7.09 26.41
C ALA A 1145 -19.16 -6.97 27.05
N GLU A 1146 -18.10 -7.24 26.29
CA GLU A 1146 -16.72 -7.08 26.77
C GLU A 1146 -16.19 -5.64 26.61
N ILE A 1147 -16.82 -4.85 25.75
CA ILE A 1147 -16.42 -3.48 25.40
C ILE A 1147 -17.65 -2.59 25.24
N ALA A 1148 -17.49 -1.29 25.50
CA ALA A 1148 -18.51 -0.30 25.15
C ALA A 1148 -18.61 -0.19 23.62
N GLY A 1149 -19.81 -0.20 23.07
CA GLY A 1149 -20.00 -0.10 21.62
C GLY A 1149 -21.47 -0.08 21.22
N ASN A 1150 -21.73 -0.17 19.92
CA ASN A 1150 -23.08 -0.29 19.36
C ASN A 1150 -23.31 -1.69 18.83
N ILE A 1151 -24.47 -2.30 19.08
CA ILE A 1151 -24.77 -3.64 18.55
C ILE A 1151 -24.99 -3.52 17.05
N TRP A 1152 -24.08 -4.08 16.26
CA TRP A 1152 -24.16 -4.04 14.80
C TRP A 1152 -25.12 -5.11 14.30
N LYS A 1153 -24.89 -6.37 14.72
CA LYS A 1153 -25.68 -7.53 14.28
C LYS A 1153 -25.79 -8.56 15.41
N CYS A 1154 -26.93 -9.20 15.51
CA CYS A 1154 -27.09 -10.43 16.28
C CYS A 1154 -27.00 -11.61 15.29
N LEU A 1155 -26.01 -12.49 15.47
CA LEU A 1155 -25.76 -13.62 14.56
C LEU A 1155 -26.60 -14.84 14.91
N VAL A 1156 -27.12 -14.88 16.14
CA VAL A 1156 -27.97 -15.95 16.68
C VAL A 1156 -29.32 -15.41 17.12
N LYS A 1157 -30.29 -16.32 17.28
CA LYS A 1157 -31.61 -16.04 17.84
C LYS A 1157 -31.96 -17.06 18.93
N PRO A 1158 -32.95 -16.78 19.80
CA PRO A 1158 -33.41 -17.75 20.78
C PRO A 1158 -33.84 -19.07 20.12
N GLY A 1159 -33.39 -20.19 20.66
CA GLY A 1159 -33.60 -21.56 20.15
C GLY A 1159 -32.44 -22.12 19.32
N ASP A 1160 -31.45 -21.31 18.93
CA ASP A 1160 -30.26 -21.80 18.21
C ASP A 1160 -29.30 -22.52 19.17
N THR A 1161 -28.67 -23.61 18.73
CA THR A 1161 -27.62 -24.31 19.47
C THR A 1161 -26.25 -23.81 19.04
N VAL A 1162 -25.39 -23.48 20.00
CA VAL A 1162 -24.03 -22.96 19.78
C VAL A 1162 -23.00 -23.82 20.49
N ALA A 1163 -21.81 -23.93 19.92
CA ALA A 1163 -20.62 -24.48 20.57
C ALA A 1163 -19.85 -23.38 21.31
N GLU A 1164 -18.98 -23.76 22.26
CA GLU A 1164 -18.04 -22.83 22.87
C GLU A 1164 -17.14 -22.20 21.78
N GLY A 1165 -17.03 -20.88 21.79
CA GLY A 1165 -16.28 -20.11 20.79
C GLY A 1165 -17.08 -19.67 19.56
N ASP A 1166 -18.32 -20.12 19.36
CA ASP A 1166 -19.15 -19.67 18.24
C ASP A 1166 -19.50 -18.18 18.37
N PRO A 1167 -19.49 -17.40 17.28
CA PRO A 1167 -19.80 -15.98 17.31
C PRO A 1167 -21.30 -15.74 17.49
N LEU A 1168 -21.67 -14.87 18.44
CA LEU A 1168 -23.06 -14.66 18.85
C LEU A 1168 -23.59 -13.29 18.43
N VAL A 1169 -22.84 -12.23 18.72
CA VAL A 1169 -23.23 -10.84 18.48
C VAL A 1169 -22.01 -10.06 18.01
N ILE A 1170 -22.21 -9.16 17.06
CA ILE A 1170 -21.18 -8.23 16.60
C ILE A 1170 -21.43 -6.87 17.25
N VAL A 1171 -20.44 -6.38 17.98
CA VAL A 1171 -20.39 -5.04 18.59
C VAL A 1171 -19.47 -4.15 17.74
N GLU A 1172 -19.97 -3.02 17.27
CA GLU A 1172 -19.16 -1.97 16.67
C GLU A 1172 -18.58 -1.08 17.78
N ALA A 1173 -17.26 -1.06 17.93
CA ALA A 1173 -16.55 -0.16 18.83
C ALA A 1173 -15.27 0.33 18.15
N MET A 1174 -14.81 1.54 18.43
CA MET A 1174 -13.59 2.11 17.82
C MET A 1174 -13.58 2.07 16.28
N LYS A 1175 -14.77 2.06 15.65
CA LYS A 1175 -15.00 1.86 14.21
C LYS A 1175 -14.52 0.50 13.68
N MET A 1176 -14.53 -0.52 14.52
CA MET A 1176 -14.18 -1.90 14.23
C MET A 1176 -15.31 -2.82 14.70
N GLU A 1177 -15.44 -3.98 14.05
CA GLU A 1177 -16.37 -5.03 14.45
C GLU A 1177 -15.72 -5.98 15.45
N PHE A 1178 -16.37 -6.23 16.57
CA PHE A 1178 -15.96 -7.15 17.63
C PHE A 1178 -16.98 -8.27 17.76
N GLU A 1179 -16.55 -9.50 17.53
CA GLU A 1179 -17.36 -10.69 17.79
C GLU A 1179 -17.37 -10.99 19.29
N ILE A 1180 -18.56 -11.08 19.87
CA ILE A 1180 -18.78 -11.65 21.19
C ILE A 1180 -19.13 -13.12 21.00
N ASN A 1181 -18.29 -13.99 21.52
CA ASN A 1181 -18.37 -15.43 21.32
C ASN A 1181 -19.05 -16.14 22.50
N ALA A 1182 -19.57 -17.34 22.24
CA ALA A 1182 -20.14 -18.21 23.25
C ALA A 1182 -19.07 -18.64 24.26
N THR A 1183 -19.32 -18.40 25.54
CA THR A 1183 -18.44 -18.84 26.63
C THR A 1183 -18.51 -20.34 26.89
N GLN A 1184 -19.55 -21.01 26.39
CA GLN A 1184 -19.77 -22.45 26.51
C GLN A 1184 -20.79 -22.93 25.47
N ALA A 1185 -20.89 -24.25 25.27
CA ALA A 1185 -21.92 -24.85 24.43
C ALA A 1185 -23.30 -24.83 25.11
N GLY A 1186 -24.37 -24.58 24.34
CA GLY A 1186 -25.74 -24.58 24.85
C GLY A 1186 -26.77 -24.05 23.84
N GLU A 1187 -28.02 -23.90 24.28
CA GLU A 1187 -29.09 -23.29 23.49
C GLU A 1187 -29.29 -21.82 23.88
N ILE A 1188 -29.36 -20.91 22.91
CA ILE A 1188 -29.65 -19.50 23.17
C ILE A 1188 -31.07 -19.38 23.71
N SER A 1189 -31.25 -18.94 24.95
CA SER A 1189 -32.56 -18.91 25.60
C SER A 1189 -33.27 -17.57 25.51
N ALA A 1190 -32.52 -16.46 25.42
CA ALA A 1190 -33.05 -15.12 25.29
C ALA A 1190 -32.00 -14.16 24.72
N MET A 1191 -32.45 -13.18 23.92
CA MET A 1191 -31.67 -12.02 23.50
C MET A 1191 -32.10 -10.81 24.32
N HIS A 1192 -31.14 -10.05 24.86
CA HIS A 1192 -31.37 -8.86 25.71
C HIS A 1192 -31.00 -7.54 24.98
N VAL A 1193 -30.58 -7.66 23.72
CA VAL A 1193 -30.16 -6.56 22.85
C VAL A 1193 -30.73 -6.72 21.45
N GLU A 1194 -30.71 -5.61 20.71
CA GLU A 1194 -31.11 -5.51 19.31
C GLU A 1194 -30.07 -4.67 18.53
N PRO A 1195 -29.93 -4.88 17.21
CA PRO A 1195 -29.11 -4.02 16.36
C PRO A 1195 -29.44 -2.53 16.52
N GLY A 1196 -28.42 -1.69 16.58
CA GLY A 1196 -28.51 -0.24 16.79
C GLY A 1196 -28.53 0.20 18.26
N LYS A 1197 -28.53 -0.74 19.22
CA LYS A 1197 -28.49 -0.43 20.65
C LYS A 1197 -27.05 -0.25 21.15
N ALA A 1198 -26.77 0.87 21.81
CA ALA A 1198 -25.51 1.06 22.53
C ALA A 1198 -25.45 0.19 23.80
N VAL A 1199 -24.29 -0.42 24.04
CA VAL A 1199 -23.99 -1.30 25.17
C VAL A 1199 -22.73 -0.86 25.89
N THR A 1200 -22.67 -1.13 27.19
CA THR A 1200 -21.50 -0.88 28.06
C THR A 1200 -20.85 -2.19 28.50
N PRO A 1201 -19.55 -2.22 28.86
CA PRO A 1201 -18.90 -3.43 29.35
C PRO A 1201 -19.65 -4.01 30.55
N GLY A 1202 -19.92 -5.31 30.52
CA GLY A 1202 -20.71 -6.01 31.53
C GLY A 1202 -22.23 -5.92 31.33
N GLU A 1203 -22.74 -5.19 30.34
CA GLU A 1203 -24.17 -5.18 30.00
C GLU A 1203 -24.57 -6.52 29.37
N PRO A 1204 -25.63 -7.19 29.88
CA PRO A 1204 -26.16 -8.42 29.31
C PRO A 1204 -26.52 -8.31 27.83
N LEU A 1205 -25.96 -9.19 27.00
CA LEU A 1205 -26.29 -9.29 25.58
C LEU A 1205 -27.34 -10.37 25.32
N LEU A 1206 -27.11 -11.58 25.84
CA LEU A 1206 -27.99 -12.72 25.67
C LEU A 1206 -27.77 -13.74 26.80
N SER A 1207 -28.62 -14.77 26.84
CA SER A 1207 -28.48 -15.89 27.76
C SER A 1207 -28.31 -17.22 27.03
N ILE A 1208 -27.41 -18.06 27.55
CA ILE A 1208 -27.21 -19.45 27.10
C ILE A 1208 -27.78 -20.38 28.17
N LYS A 1209 -28.65 -21.30 27.76
CA LYS A 1209 -29.19 -22.37 28.59
C LYS A 1209 -28.44 -23.67 28.28
N VAL A 1210 -27.79 -24.20 29.31
CA VAL A 1210 -27.08 -25.48 29.29
C VAL A 1210 -28.04 -26.65 29.46
#